data_AF-A0A0F9NR15-F1
#
_entry.id   AF-A0A0F9NR15-F1
#
_cell.length_a   1.000
_cell.length_b   1.000
_cell.length_c   1.000
_cell.angle_alpha   90.00
_cell.angle_beta   90.00
_cell.angle_gamma   90.00
#
_symmetry.space_group_name_H-M   'P 1'
#
loop_
_entity.id
_entity.type
_entity.pdbx_description
1 polymer ?
#
loop_
_entity_poly.entity_id
_entity_poly.type
_entity_poly.pdbx_seq_one_letter_code
_entity_poly.pdbx_strand_id
1 'polypeptide(L)'
;MPSIIRGTTDVTRSVVIVDNSDGSPETGATITNFAMQYTRAGEAPVAVVDPIAALATTSTAHTDNRMIEIDATDSPGLYRVDWPDAAFVAGASSVTLVVTSSDAFQPAYEEIELTAPVEFATGAAISTPPKDSPDGFAITFGEAEANTEDSTHALDGTTHDIRSQLSGTEKIDVYYEFTVGGDGIPTGVKAHHQLDKGGGTGKNLQVYAYNWGTPGWDQIGLLESSTALETDDYTLFAAHVGSGTDNGKVRIRYETGSVAFTATTTLLVDQILVEYTIVSRSVGYEGGQIWIDTGATNTNTEEFVDGVADNPVSTIGAAITLSGTTGLTDFHILNGSSITLAAPATNYSFFGDNWTLDLNGQSCVGIHVEGAAVVGAMAGTGANQSFRNCELGAMSLIKDTHLESCRITGTQTLIEAGDVYYEDCHSGVSGSTAPTLDFGGALANSGVHFRNYSGGLQIENMGDVVTDTLDFEGIGHLIEGTCTAGTVTVRGMVSLSGITNLTITEVARVAPDRIADYSGRVFSGTSTASSTTTKVYVQAGDTPSTAADDDFNDMLLVVYDTGTRDTARVNIRAIDNYDDSDPSFTISPALAFTPGSGDLVEVWQADTGTLSLLNTLASGFSGASPNRLIDHLRSIMSKGAVTPSSLGTYDPAADSLEFASDRRALIEGSGFDTSTDSLKEIRDAIDTLVAPAVVSASSLSGSGFLSDVVSLVRKATDEPSQSPKYTDGDIVEYIQAGMDAVMTDIAINTDHPIVVRYSITLVDGTQYYVLPPNVAELIRVAKINSTTGLPEYEAWPGSYMNPGGAGWKLEGNVLRLLRDWNSTDTLELMYYPNSEPAMHKATASSVAAGTITFPSSVTDGTLGTRPNEYVGMLCRILSSDTNLQEERLITGYVVSTRVATLAKDWDTTPIGTIVYEVVPIFSRTIKHVVALRTAIDILSNEGNSQRMATLNQNYAIKLSAMRRQLSKMEGRFPHHFDGDTWDNTNRGGF
;
A
#
# COMPACT_ATOMS: atom_id res chain seq x y z
N MET A 1 -2.65 36.88 10.17
CA MET A 1 -3.15 37.65 11.33
C MET A 1 -2.16 37.44 12.46
N PRO A 2 -1.81 38.48 13.23
CA PRO A 2 -0.99 38.33 14.41
C PRO A 2 -1.73 37.52 15.48
N SER A 3 -1.02 36.62 16.15
CA SER A 3 -1.56 35.75 17.20
C SER A 3 -0.98 36.12 18.57
N ILE A 4 -1.82 36.20 19.59
CA ILE A 4 -1.44 36.41 20.99
C ILE A 4 -2.01 35.27 21.83
N ILE A 5 -1.29 34.86 22.88
CA ILE A 5 -1.78 33.84 23.80
C ILE A 5 -2.91 34.43 24.64
N ARG A 6 -4.07 33.78 24.69
CA ARG A 6 -5.19 34.20 25.53
C ARG A 6 -4.76 34.28 27.01
N GLY A 7 -5.09 35.37 27.68
CA GLY A 7 -4.68 35.67 29.06
C GLY A 7 -3.35 36.41 29.20
N THR A 8 -2.70 36.80 28.09
CA THR A 8 -1.52 37.69 28.13
C THR A 8 -1.91 39.04 28.73
N THR A 9 -1.16 39.50 29.74
CA THR A 9 -1.30 40.83 30.34
C THR A 9 -0.32 41.82 29.71
N ASP A 10 -0.57 43.12 29.89
CA ASP A 10 0.31 44.22 29.47
C ASP A 10 0.60 44.28 27.96
N VAL A 11 -0.44 44.11 27.13
CA VAL A 11 -0.28 44.03 25.66
C VAL A 11 -0.21 45.42 25.01
N THR A 12 0.98 45.77 24.54
CA THR A 12 1.24 47.00 23.77
C THR A 12 1.31 46.70 22.27
N ARG A 13 0.57 47.46 21.45
CA ARG A 13 0.62 47.39 19.97
C ARG A 13 0.96 48.74 19.35
N SER A 14 1.55 48.72 18.16
CA SER A 14 1.81 49.92 17.37
C SER A 14 0.82 50.01 16.21
N VAL A 15 0.17 51.16 16.05
CA VAL A 15 -0.80 51.44 14.99
C VAL A 15 -0.34 52.63 14.16
N VAL A 16 -0.55 52.57 12.85
CA VAL A 16 -0.29 53.68 11.94
C VAL A 16 -1.59 54.45 11.73
N ILE A 17 -1.55 55.76 11.96
CA ILE A 17 -2.66 56.68 11.73
C ILE A 17 -2.36 57.50 10.49
N VAL A 18 -3.36 57.66 9.62
CA VAL A 18 -3.28 58.44 8.38
C VAL A 18 -4.42 59.46 8.30
N ASP A 19 -4.14 60.61 7.69
CA ASP A 19 -5.15 61.63 7.39
C ASP A 19 -6.16 61.07 6.38
N ASN A 20 -7.46 61.22 6.67
CA ASN A 20 -8.54 60.76 5.80
C ASN A 20 -8.64 61.58 4.48
N SER A 21 -8.01 62.75 4.43
CA SER A 21 -8.10 63.70 3.32
C SER A 21 -7.09 63.42 2.21
N ASP A 22 -5.88 62.99 2.57
CA ASP A 22 -4.78 62.76 1.61
C ASP A 22 -4.00 61.45 1.80
N GLY A 23 -4.31 60.67 2.85
CA GLY A 23 -3.66 59.39 3.13
C GLY A 23 -2.21 59.51 3.63
N SER A 24 -1.74 60.72 3.94
CA SER A 24 -0.41 60.92 4.52
C SER A 24 -0.38 60.50 6.01
N PRO A 25 0.79 60.11 6.56
CA PRO A 25 0.88 59.77 7.97
C PRO A 25 0.63 60.98 8.87
N GLU A 26 -0.27 60.84 9.84
CA GLU A 26 -0.68 61.94 10.73
C GLU A 26 0.26 62.07 11.92
N THR A 27 1.16 63.05 11.88
CA THR A 27 2.16 63.29 12.95
C THR A 27 1.74 64.38 13.94
N GLY A 28 2.06 64.21 15.22
CA GLY A 28 1.83 65.23 16.24
C GLY A 28 0.36 65.43 16.62
N ALA A 29 -0.51 64.45 16.36
CA ALA A 29 -1.92 64.55 16.72
C ALA A 29 -2.11 64.58 18.24
N THR A 30 -3.12 65.32 18.69
CA THR A 30 -3.41 65.43 20.12
C THR A 30 -4.03 64.13 20.63
N ILE A 31 -3.35 63.43 21.55
CA ILE A 31 -3.78 62.10 22.03
C ILE A 31 -5.21 62.08 22.57
N THR A 32 -5.67 63.17 23.18
CA THR A 32 -7.03 63.28 23.73
C THR A 32 -8.13 63.32 22.67
N ASN A 33 -7.78 63.47 21.39
CA ASN A 33 -8.75 63.45 20.28
C ASN A 33 -8.91 62.05 19.69
N PHE A 34 -8.19 61.06 20.21
CA PHE A 34 -8.35 59.65 19.85
C PHE A 34 -9.32 58.95 20.79
N ALA A 35 -10.00 57.95 20.24
CA ALA A 35 -10.88 57.04 20.92
C ALA A 35 -10.48 55.59 20.59
N MET A 36 -10.60 54.69 21.56
CA MET A 36 -10.25 53.28 21.37
C MET A 36 -11.40 52.36 21.76
N GLN A 37 -11.53 51.27 21.03
CA GLN A 37 -12.54 50.23 21.26
C GLN A 37 -11.95 48.87 20.90
N TYR A 38 -12.35 47.84 21.63
CA TYR A 38 -12.10 46.46 21.24
C TYR A 38 -13.41 45.68 21.19
N THR A 39 -13.45 44.68 20.31
CA THR A 39 -14.56 43.73 20.17
C THR A 39 -14.00 42.33 20.18
N ARG A 40 -14.43 41.49 21.13
CA ARG A 40 -14.05 40.08 21.18
C ARG A 40 -15.01 39.27 20.31
N ALA A 41 -14.51 38.26 19.62
CA ALA A 41 -15.32 37.45 18.70
C ALA A 41 -16.52 36.81 19.42
N GLY A 42 -17.73 37.05 18.92
CA GLY A 42 -18.97 36.55 19.51
C GLY A 42 -19.53 37.37 20.68
N GLU A 43 -18.87 38.46 21.07
CA GLU A 43 -19.32 39.37 22.13
C GLU A 43 -19.75 40.74 21.57
N ALA A 44 -20.50 41.52 22.37
CA ALA A 44 -20.82 42.90 22.00
C ALA A 44 -19.56 43.78 22.11
N PRO A 45 -19.39 44.80 21.24
CA PRO A 45 -18.29 45.77 21.36
C PRO A 45 -18.28 46.44 22.73
N VAL A 46 -17.09 46.56 23.34
CA VAL A 46 -16.94 47.21 24.64
C VAL A 46 -17.15 48.73 24.51
N ALA A 47 -17.55 49.40 25.58
CA ALA A 47 -17.72 50.85 25.59
C ALA A 47 -16.44 51.56 25.10
N VAL A 48 -16.61 52.54 24.21
CA VAL A 48 -15.52 53.35 23.66
C VAL A 48 -14.84 54.12 24.80
N VAL A 49 -13.51 54.10 24.82
CA VAL A 49 -12.71 54.93 25.72
C VAL A 49 -12.34 56.22 25.00
N ASP A 50 -12.94 57.33 25.44
CA ASP A 50 -12.77 58.69 24.90
C ASP A 50 -12.96 59.72 26.04
N PRO A 51 -12.01 60.66 26.29
CA PRO A 51 -10.71 60.81 25.61
C PRO A 51 -9.66 59.83 26.12
N ILE A 52 -8.81 59.33 25.23
CA ILE A 52 -7.62 58.55 25.63
C ILE A 52 -6.61 59.49 26.31
N ALA A 53 -5.97 59.02 27.38
CA ALA A 53 -4.95 59.78 28.07
C ALA A 53 -3.54 59.44 27.55
N ALA A 54 -2.69 60.46 27.42
CA ALA A 54 -1.33 60.28 26.92
C ALA A 54 -0.43 59.50 27.90
N LEU A 55 0.50 58.69 27.36
CA LEU A 55 1.68 58.24 28.13
C LEU A 55 2.68 59.40 28.27
N ALA A 56 3.51 59.35 29.30
CA ALA A 56 4.53 60.36 29.54
C ALA A 56 5.71 60.27 28.56
N THR A 57 6.14 59.05 28.22
CA THR A 57 7.24 58.76 27.29
C THR A 57 7.00 57.42 26.59
N THR A 58 7.66 57.17 25.46
CA THR A 58 7.62 55.87 24.76
C THR A 58 8.20 54.71 25.57
N SER A 59 9.01 55.01 26.59
CA SER A 59 9.59 54.03 27.53
C SER A 59 8.79 53.83 28.82
N THR A 60 7.64 54.49 28.97
CA THR A 60 6.79 54.30 30.16
C THR A 60 6.27 52.84 30.19
N ALA A 61 6.23 52.23 31.40
CA ALA A 61 5.68 50.90 31.60
C ALA A 61 4.22 50.83 31.10
N HIS A 62 3.76 49.63 30.75
CA HIS A 62 2.41 49.44 30.24
C HIS A 62 1.37 50.06 31.20
N THR A 63 0.38 50.76 30.65
CA THR A 63 -0.76 51.26 31.42
C THR A 63 -1.99 51.25 30.54
N ASP A 64 -3.02 50.51 30.98
CA ASP A 64 -4.26 50.31 30.23
C ASP A 64 -4.87 51.61 29.70
N ASN A 65 -5.29 51.56 28.44
CA ASN A 65 -6.00 52.61 27.72
C ASN A 65 -5.19 53.91 27.59
N ARG A 66 -3.91 53.79 27.24
CA ARG A 66 -3.01 54.93 27.02
C ARG A 66 -2.38 54.86 25.64
N MET A 67 -2.05 56.02 25.07
CA MET A 67 -1.41 56.14 23.76
C MET A 67 -0.31 57.21 23.73
N ILE A 68 0.69 57.07 22.85
CA ILE A 68 1.71 58.09 22.55
C ILE A 68 2.27 57.90 21.14
N GLU A 69 2.64 59.00 20.47
CA GLU A 69 3.39 58.94 19.22
C GLU A 69 4.81 58.41 19.46
N ILE A 70 5.29 57.50 18.61
CA ILE A 70 6.63 56.90 18.77
C ILE A 70 7.71 57.90 18.35
N ASP A 71 7.63 58.40 17.11
CA ASP A 71 8.58 59.38 16.58
C ASP A 71 7.95 60.14 15.38
N ALA A 72 7.71 61.43 15.54
CA ALA A 72 7.14 62.27 14.49
C ALA A 72 8.09 62.52 13.29
N THR A 73 9.40 62.30 13.46
CA THR A 73 10.42 62.61 12.45
C THR A 73 10.84 61.38 11.66
N ASP A 74 11.24 60.32 12.36
CA ASP A 74 11.81 59.12 11.73
C ASP A 74 10.77 58.00 11.52
N SER A 75 9.58 58.10 12.13
CA SER A 75 8.47 57.14 11.96
C SER A 75 7.10 57.83 11.97
N PRO A 76 6.88 58.76 11.02
CA PRO A 76 5.71 59.64 11.05
C PRO A 76 4.40 58.85 11.04
N GLY A 77 3.45 59.23 11.91
CA GLY A 77 2.13 58.62 12.00
C GLY A 77 2.06 57.29 12.76
N LEU A 78 3.17 56.81 13.34
CA LEU A 78 3.21 55.59 14.13
C LEU A 78 3.00 55.88 15.63
N TYR A 79 1.96 55.29 16.21
CA TYR A 79 1.61 55.45 17.62
C TYR A 79 1.67 54.12 18.36
N ARG A 80 2.15 54.17 19.60
CA ARG A 80 2.06 53.09 20.58
C ARG A 80 0.73 53.18 21.31
N VAL A 81 0.01 52.06 21.43
CA VAL A 81 -1.24 51.92 22.18
C VAL A 81 -1.12 50.78 23.17
N ASP A 82 -1.41 51.08 24.43
CA ASP A 82 -1.47 50.13 25.53
C ASP A 82 -2.92 49.70 25.75
N TRP A 83 -3.23 48.46 25.37
CA TRP A 83 -4.58 47.89 25.42
C TRP A 83 -4.87 47.22 26.76
N PRO A 84 -6.12 47.27 27.26
CA PRO A 84 -6.47 46.67 28.54
C PRO A 84 -6.41 45.14 28.50
N ASP A 85 -5.98 44.50 29.59
CA ASP A 85 -5.88 43.04 29.71
C ASP A 85 -7.19 42.31 29.39
N ALA A 86 -8.33 42.95 29.68
CA ALA A 86 -9.67 42.44 29.38
C ALA A 86 -9.89 42.16 27.88
N ALA A 87 -9.15 42.80 26.99
CA ALA A 87 -9.22 42.55 25.56
C ALA A 87 -8.64 41.17 25.17
N PHE A 88 -7.70 40.64 25.97
CA PHE A 88 -6.94 39.41 25.65
C PHE A 88 -7.29 38.23 26.57
N VAL A 89 -8.21 38.39 27.52
CA VAL A 89 -8.66 37.32 28.42
C VAL A 89 -9.26 36.13 27.66
N ALA A 90 -9.20 34.93 28.25
CA ALA A 90 -9.79 33.72 27.67
C ALA A 90 -11.31 33.84 27.44
N GLY A 91 -11.84 33.12 26.44
CA GLY A 91 -13.28 33.05 26.15
C GLY A 91 -13.68 33.42 24.71
N ALA A 92 -12.76 33.98 23.91
CA ALA A 92 -12.98 34.30 22.50
C ALA A 92 -11.80 33.79 21.64
N SER A 93 -12.03 33.58 20.34
CA SER A 93 -11.03 33.11 19.37
C SER A 93 -10.23 34.25 18.73
N SER A 94 -10.76 35.47 18.73
CA SER A 94 -10.06 36.66 18.23
C SER A 94 -10.58 37.93 18.92
N VAL A 95 -9.79 39.00 18.83
CA VAL A 95 -10.15 40.35 19.26
C VAL A 95 -9.84 41.34 18.14
N THR A 96 -10.81 42.19 17.82
CA THR A 96 -10.64 43.33 16.91
C THR A 96 -10.37 44.58 17.73
N LEU A 97 -9.22 45.21 17.49
CA LEU A 97 -8.78 46.44 18.12
C LEU A 97 -8.99 47.60 17.16
N VAL A 98 -9.59 48.69 17.61
CA VAL A 98 -9.95 49.84 16.78
C VAL A 98 -9.56 51.14 17.45
N VAL A 99 -8.84 52.00 16.73
CA VAL A 99 -8.54 53.38 17.12
C VAL A 99 -9.20 54.32 16.12
N THR A 100 -9.99 55.26 16.63
CA THR A 100 -10.68 56.31 15.88
C THR A 100 -10.32 57.69 16.43
N SER A 101 -10.72 58.76 15.74
CA SER A 101 -10.54 60.13 16.22
C SER A 101 -11.65 61.06 15.73
N SER A 102 -11.87 62.16 16.46
CA SER A 102 -12.75 63.25 16.04
C SER A 102 -12.19 64.15 14.94
N ASP A 103 -10.90 64.06 14.60
CA ASP A 103 -10.17 65.03 13.75
C ASP A 103 -9.96 64.58 12.30
N ALA A 104 -10.96 63.94 11.68
CA ALA A 104 -10.90 63.53 10.26
C ALA A 104 -9.73 62.56 9.92
N PHE A 105 -9.46 61.58 10.78
CA PHE A 105 -8.51 60.49 10.49
C PHE A 105 -9.23 59.23 9.99
N GLN A 106 -8.51 58.41 9.23
CA GLN A 106 -9.01 57.08 8.87
C GLN A 106 -8.92 56.15 10.10
N PRO A 107 -9.99 55.40 10.44
CA PRO A 107 -9.93 54.42 11.53
C PRO A 107 -8.84 53.37 11.30
N ALA A 108 -7.97 53.20 12.29
CA ALA A 108 -7.01 52.10 12.31
C ALA A 108 -7.64 50.91 13.02
N TYR A 109 -7.67 49.75 12.37
CA TYR A 109 -8.15 48.52 12.97
C TYR A 109 -7.16 47.38 12.78
N GLU A 110 -7.09 46.51 13.78
CA GLU A 110 -6.25 45.33 13.77
C GLU A 110 -7.04 44.15 14.36
N GLU A 111 -7.07 43.03 13.65
CA GLU A 111 -7.63 41.78 14.18
C GLU A 111 -6.50 40.86 14.66
N ILE A 112 -6.63 40.39 15.89
CA ILE A 112 -5.67 39.53 16.58
C ILE A 112 -6.33 38.20 16.91
N GLU A 113 -5.67 37.10 16.57
CA GLU A 113 -6.08 35.75 16.97
C GLU A 113 -5.66 35.46 18.41
N LEU A 114 -6.58 34.94 19.22
CA LEU A 114 -6.32 34.52 20.61
C LEU A 114 -6.08 33.01 20.65
N THR A 115 -4.81 32.63 20.73
CA THR A 115 -4.36 31.24 20.73
C THR A 115 -4.29 30.67 22.14
N ALA A 116 -4.49 29.37 22.29
CA ALA A 116 -4.19 28.69 23.55
C ALA A 116 -2.66 28.62 23.74
N PRO A 117 -2.15 28.55 24.99
CA PRO A 117 -0.74 28.27 25.24
C PRO A 117 -0.34 26.98 24.51
N VAL A 118 0.79 27.00 23.80
CA VAL A 118 1.35 25.80 23.19
C VAL A 118 2.01 24.99 24.30
N GLU A 119 1.32 23.97 24.81
CA GLU A 119 1.92 22.99 25.71
C GLU A 119 2.78 22.03 24.88
N PHE A 120 4.10 22.18 24.96
CA PHE A 120 5.00 21.09 24.58
C PHE A 120 4.94 20.03 25.67
N ALA A 121 4.23 18.94 25.43
CA ALA A 121 4.24 17.77 26.30
C ALA A 121 5.61 17.06 26.22
N THR A 122 6.60 17.57 26.96
CA THR A 122 7.59 16.68 27.59
C THR A 122 6.81 15.87 28.62
N GLY A 123 6.89 14.54 28.57
CA GLY A 123 6.12 13.66 29.45
C GLY A 123 6.08 14.21 30.88
N ALA A 124 4.89 14.64 31.31
CA ALA A 124 4.73 15.27 32.61
C ALA A 124 5.21 14.27 33.67
N ALA A 125 6.14 14.70 34.52
CA ALA A 125 6.47 13.91 35.69
C ALA A 125 5.20 13.80 36.54
N ILE A 126 4.76 12.59 36.80
CA ILE A 126 3.67 12.32 37.75
C ILE A 126 4.29 12.47 39.13
N SER A 127 3.63 13.18 40.03
CA SER A 127 4.08 13.34 41.42
C SER A 127 3.27 12.47 42.36
N THR A 128 3.93 11.83 43.32
CA THR A 128 3.29 11.03 44.38
C THR A 128 3.79 11.46 45.75
N PRO A 129 2.92 11.61 46.76
CA PRO A 129 3.33 11.86 48.14
C PRO A 129 3.91 10.58 48.79
N PRO A 130 4.43 10.65 50.03
CA PRO A 130 4.81 9.46 50.78
C PRO A 130 3.66 8.47 50.89
N LYS A 131 3.99 7.21 51.14
CA LYS A 131 2.98 6.19 51.47
C LYS A 131 2.26 6.59 52.77
N ASP A 132 0.95 6.32 52.84
CA ASP A 132 0.17 6.58 54.05
C ASP A 132 0.76 5.85 55.29
N SER A 133 0.55 6.45 56.46
CA SER A 133 0.99 5.91 57.74
C SER A 133 0.48 4.48 58.02
N PRO A 134 1.28 3.59 58.66
CA PRO A 134 2.57 3.81 59.34
C PRO A 134 3.80 3.44 58.51
N ASP A 135 3.63 3.12 57.23
CA ASP A 135 4.68 2.51 56.42
C ASP A 135 5.48 3.53 55.61
N GLY A 136 5.05 4.79 55.58
CA GLY A 136 5.65 5.86 54.76
C GLY A 136 6.83 6.57 55.40
N PHE A 137 7.12 6.32 56.67
CA PHE A 137 8.11 7.07 57.41
C PHE A 137 8.84 6.24 58.47
N ALA A 138 10.13 6.54 58.70
CA ALA A 138 10.90 5.93 59.76
C ALA A 138 11.95 6.87 60.35
N ILE A 139 12.12 6.79 61.68
CA ILE A 139 13.11 7.56 62.46
C ILE A 139 14.23 6.63 62.94
N THR A 140 15.48 6.95 62.59
CA THR A 140 16.68 6.29 63.12
C THR A 140 17.32 7.09 64.26
N PHE A 141 17.37 8.43 64.14
CA PHE A 141 17.78 9.36 65.21
C PHE A 141 16.84 10.58 65.26
N GLY A 142 16.17 10.80 66.39
CA GLY A 142 15.16 11.83 66.62
C GLY A 142 14.32 11.46 67.86
N GLU A 143 13.73 12.44 68.55
CA GLU A 143 13.07 12.17 69.85
C GLU A 143 11.67 12.77 70.04
N ALA A 144 11.24 13.72 69.20
CA ALA A 144 9.88 14.22 69.22
C ALA A 144 9.36 14.38 67.79
N GLU A 145 8.28 13.66 67.50
CA GLU A 145 7.50 13.76 66.27
C GLU A 145 6.16 14.42 66.64
N ALA A 146 5.81 15.49 65.93
CA ALA A 146 4.47 16.05 65.96
C ALA A 146 3.85 15.94 64.57
N ASN A 147 2.56 15.57 64.54
CA ASN A 147 1.86 15.12 63.33
C ASN A 147 2.49 13.86 62.72
N THR A 148 1.95 13.38 61.60
CA THR A 148 2.40 12.16 60.89
C THR A 148 2.83 12.53 59.46
N GLU A 149 3.41 11.58 58.74
CA GLU A 149 3.79 11.74 57.34
C GLU A 149 2.61 12.14 56.43
N ASP A 150 1.38 11.79 56.81
CA ASP A 150 0.16 12.20 56.07
C ASP A 150 0.01 13.72 55.97
N SER A 151 0.62 14.47 56.90
CA SER A 151 0.62 15.93 56.88
C SER A 151 1.46 16.49 55.72
N THR A 152 2.32 15.68 55.11
CA THR A 152 3.17 16.07 53.99
C THR A 152 2.52 15.92 52.61
N HIS A 153 1.23 15.56 52.54
CA HIS A 153 0.55 15.27 51.28
C HIS A 153 0.06 16.54 50.55
N ALA A 154 -0.26 17.59 51.29
CA ALA A 154 -0.86 18.81 50.76
C ALA A 154 -0.05 20.04 51.15
N LEU A 155 0.08 21.00 50.23
CA LEU A 155 0.69 22.29 50.49
C LEU A 155 -0.34 23.20 51.21
N ASP A 156 -0.53 23.02 52.51
CA ASP A 156 -1.56 23.71 53.29
C ASP A 156 -1.05 24.40 54.56
N GLY A 157 0.25 24.30 54.85
CA GLY A 157 0.90 24.86 56.03
C GLY A 157 0.89 23.93 57.25
N THR A 158 0.32 22.73 57.16
CA THR A 158 0.37 21.69 58.19
C THR A 158 1.65 20.88 58.05
N THR A 159 2.57 21.05 59.00
CA THR A 159 3.91 20.46 58.92
C THR A 159 4.01 19.16 59.71
N HIS A 160 4.79 18.21 59.18
CA HIS A 160 5.34 17.08 59.92
C HIS A 160 6.64 17.50 60.59
N ASP A 161 6.66 17.46 61.93
CA ASP A 161 7.70 18.08 62.73
C ASP A 161 8.60 17.04 63.37
N ILE A 162 9.89 17.06 63.01
CA ILE A 162 10.90 16.15 63.55
C ILE A 162 11.95 16.93 64.32
N ARG A 163 12.00 16.71 65.63
CA ARG A 163 13.01 17.34 66.50
C ARG A 163 14.26 16.46 66.66
N SER A 164 15.42 17.11 66.63
CA SER A 164 16.72 16.48 66.91
C SER A 164 16.76 15.82 68.30
N GLN A 165 17.42 14.66 68.39
CA GLN A 165 17.62 13.92 69.63
C GLN A 165 18.46 14.69 70.68
N LEU A 166 18.01 14.75 71.94
CA LEU A 166 18.64 15.51 73.03
C LEU A 166 19.58 14.63 73.87
N SER A 167 20.75 14.26 73.33
CA SER A 167 21.72 13.41 74.05
C SER A 167 23.19 13.86 73.95
N GLY A 168 23.43 15.18 74.00
CA GLY A 168 24.79 15.76 74.02
C GLY A 168 25.50 15.75 72.66
N THR A 169 24.83 15.26 71.62
CA THR A 169 25.24 15.31 70.20
C THR A 169 23.94 15.28 69.40
N GLU A 170 23.37 16.46 69.13
CA GLU A 170 22.04 16.55 68.51
C GLU A 170 22.09 16.12 67.04
N LYS A 171 21.24 15.14 66.70
CA LYS A 171 21.15 14.55 65.36
C LYS A 171 19.70 14.32 64.95
N ILE A 172 19.48 14.35 63.64
CA ILE A 172 18.28 13.96 62.91
C ILE A 172 18.71 12.94 61.86
N ASP A 173 18.00 11.83 61.78
CA ASP A 173 18.14 10.79 60.76
C ASP A 173 16.78 10.13 60.55
N VAL A 174 16.12 10.48 59.45
CA VAL A 174 14.77 10.05 59.10
C VAL A 174 14.66 9.78 57.60
N TYR A 175 13.75 8.89 57.18
CA TYR A 175 13.43 8.72 55.76
C TYR A 175 11.93 8.61 55.50
N TYR A 176 11.51 9.09 54.33
CA TYR A 176 10.19 8.92 53.75
C TYR A 176 10.24 7.85 52.64
N GLU A 177 9.22 7.01 52.55
CA GLU A 177 9.03 5.98 51.52
C GLU A 177 7.86 6.32 50.61
N PHE A 178 8.06 6.15 49.30
CA PHE A 178 7.11 6.47 48.24
C PHE A 178 6.92 5.24 47.34
N THR A 179 5.79 5.16 46.64
CA THR A 179 5.53 4.14 45.60
C THR A 179 5.21 4.81 44.28
N VAL A 180 6.01 4.55 43.25
CA VAL A 180 5.86 5.12 41.90
C VAL A 180 5.23 4.12 40.89
N GLY A 181 4.81 2.95 41.36
CA GLY A 181 4.34 1.85 40.52
C GLY A 181 5.50 1.06 39.90
N GLY A 182 5.22 -0.16 39.40
CA GLY A 182 6.27 -1.04 38.85
C GLY A 182 7.01 -0.46 37.64
N ASP A 183 6.34 0.41 36.87
CA ASP A 183 6.88 1.02 35.65
C ASP A 183 7.36 2.48 35.86
N GLY A 184 7.28 2.97 37.10
CA GLY A 184 7.67 4.32 37.45
C GLY A 184 9.19 4.45 37.61
N ILE A 185 9.80 5.35 36.85
CA ILE A 185 11.20 5.73 37.02
C ILE A 185 11.25 7.14 37.65
N PRO A 186 11.80 7.30 38.86
CA PRO A 186 11.88 8.59 39.52
C PRO A 186 12.81 9.53 38.76
N THR A 187 12.39 10.78 38.61
CA THR A 187 13.14 11.86 37.96
C THR A 187 13.58 12.94 38.95
N GLY A 188 12.84 13.11 40.06
CA GLY A 188 13.18 14.08 41.08
C GLY A 188 12.34 13.94 42.34
N VAL A 189 12.68 14.72 43.36
CA VAL A 189 11.86 14.93 44.55
C VAL A 189 11.77 16.43 44.82
N LYS A 190 10.57 16.89 45.14
CA LYS A 190 10.28 18.27 45.55
C LYS A 190 9.85 18.27 46.99
N ALA A 191 10.51 19.07 47.83
CA ALA A 191 10.18 19.18 49.25
C ALA A 191 9.93 20.65 49.60
N HIS A 192 8.73 20.94 50.13
CA HIS A 192 8.42 22.19 50.81
C HIS A 192 8.65 22.00 52.30
N HIS A 193 9.72 22.59 52.81
CA HIS A 193 10.23 22.32 54.16
C HIS A 193 10.86 23.54 54.80
N GLN A 194 11.13 23.44 56.10
CA GLN A 194 11.91 24.41 56.85
C GLN A 194 12.80 23.66 57.85
N LEU A 195 14.09 23.99 57.86
CA LEU A 195 15.00 23.56 58.91
C LEU A 195 15.23 24.73 59.88
N ASP A 196 14.56 24.69 61.04
CA ASP A 196 14.60 25.77 62.03
C ASP A 196 16.02 25.93 62.63
N LYS A 197 16.53 27.18 62.61
CA LYS A 197 17.90 27.53 63.00
C LYS A 197 18.18 27.39 64.49
N GLY A 198 17.18 27.39 65.37
CA GLY A 198 17.38 27.23 66.82
C GLY A 198 18.52 28.11 67.40
N GLY A 199 18.68 29.33 66.87
CA GLY A 199 19.65 30.34 67.36
C GLY A 199 21.14 30.15 67.02
N GLY A 200 21.56 29.19 66.18
CA GLY A 200 22.97 28.94 65.81
C GLY A 200 23.31 29.16 64.32
N THR A 201 24.60 29.34 63.99
CA THR A 201 25.09 29.49 62.60
C THR A 201 25.54 28.13 62.03
N GLY A 202 25.14 27.81 60.78
CA GLY A 202 25.68 26.67 60.01
C GLY A 202 25.03 25.31 60.25
N LYS A 203 23.70 25.19 60.13
CA LYS A 203 22.97 23.92 60.23
C LYS A 203 22.48 23.48 58.85
N ASN A 204 22.89 22.30 58.42
CA ASN A 204 22.39 21.67 57.20
C ASN A 204 22.10 20.19 57.44
N LEU A 205 21.16 19.64 56.68
CA LEU A 205 20.93 18.19 56.59
C LEU A 205 21.41 17.71 55.22
N GLN A 206 22.06 16.56 55.19
CA GLN A 206 22.37 15.87 53.94
C GLN A 206 21.12 15.12 53.49
N VAL A 207 20.78 15.25 52.21
CA VAL A 207 19.62 14.58 51.61
C VAL A 207 20.11 13.42 50.76
N TYR A 208 19.55 12.24 50.98
CA TYR A 208 19.92 10.99 50.32
C TYR A 208 18.74 10.33 49.62
N ALA A 209 19.02 9.61 48.53
CA ALA A 209 18.12 8.63 47.96
C ALA A 209 18.68 7.21 48.14
N TYR A 210 17.81 6.22 48.38
CA TYR A 210 18.26 4.83 48.48
C TYR A 210 18.54 4.26 47.09
N ASN A 211 19.74 3.74 46.87
CA ASN A 211 20.16 3.08 45.65
C ASN A 211 19.91 1.58 45.76
N TRP A 212 19.00 1.07 44.91
CA TRP A 212 18.63 -0.35 44.87
C TRP A 212 19.53 -1.17 43.95
N GLY A 213 20.19 -0.54 42.96
CA GLY A 213 21.14 -1.20 42.06
C GLY A 213 22.45 -1.55 42.76
N THR A 214 22.92 -0.67 43.65
CA THR A 214 24.02 -0.92 44.60
C THR A 214 23.51 -0.59 46.00
N PRO A 215 22.97 -1.57 46.74
CA PRO A 215 22.30 -1.35 48.03
C PRO A 215 23.06 -0.40 48.97
N GLY A 216 22.57 0.82 49.11
CA GLY A 216 23.24 1.90 49.84
C GLY A 216 22.50 3.24 49.69
N TRP A 217 22.97 4.27 50.41
CA TRP A 217 22.43 5.63 50.34
C TRP A 217 23.33 6.52 49.47
N ASP A 218 22.77 7.10 48.41
CA ASP A 218 23.44 8.09 47.55
C ASP A 218 23.05 9.49 47.97
N GLN A 219 24.02 10.39 48.15
CA GLN A 219 23.71 11.79 48.49
C GLN A 219 23.20 12.51 47.25
N ILE A 220 21.97 13.03 47.31
CA ILE A 220 21.31 13.76 46.21
C ILE A 220 21.30 15.28 46.43
N GLY A 221 21.53 15.75 47.66
CA GLY A 221 21.50 17.17 47.96
C GLY A 221 21.91 17.55 49.38
N LEU A 222 21.65 18.82 49.69
CA LEU A 222 21.85 19.44 50.99
C LEU A 222 20.63 20.34 51.26
N LEU A 223 20.07 20.22 52.47
CA LEU A 223 19.04 21.11 52.98
C LEU A 223 19.70 22.13 53.90
N GLU A 224 19.64 23.41 53.53
CA GLU A 224 20.16 24.50 54.35
C GLU A 224 19.11 25.03 55.33
N SER A 225 19.56 25.51 56.49
CA SER A 225 18.65 26.12 57.46
C SER A 225 17.97 27.39 56.94
N SER A 226 16.65 27.51 57.16
CA SER A 226 15.84 28.69 56.79
C SER A 226 14.94 29.15 57.94
N THR A 227 14.47 30.40 57.84
CA THR A 227 13.48 31.01 58.75
C THR A 227 12.06 30.94 58.21
N ALA A 228 11.85 30.43 57.01
CA ALA A 228 10.56 30.23 56.37
C ALA A 228 10.51 28.85 55.69
N LEU A 229 9.30 28.40 55.34
CA LEU A 229 9.11 27.25 54.46
C LEU A 229 9.59 27.62 53.05
N GLU A 230 10.43 26.76 52.48
CA GLU A 230 11.06 26.92 51.17
C GLU A 230 10.92 25.62 50.38
N THR A 231 10.93 25.72 49.05
CA THR A 231 10.87 24.55 48.15
C THR A 231 12.25 24.26 47.62
N ASP A 232 12.74 23.04 47.87
CA ASP A 232 13.94 22.49 47.25
C ASP A 232 13.62 21.32 46.33
N ASP A 233 14.32 21.28 45.19
CA ASP A 233 14.22 20.23 44.19
C ASP A 233 15.53 19.42 44.16
N TYR A 234 15.43 18.09 44.24
CA TYR A 234 16.58 17.19 44.11
C TYR A 234 16.36 16.20 42.96
N THR A 235 17.41 15.95 42.18
CA THR A 235 17.36 15.01 41.05
C THR A 235 17.49 13.56 41.52
N LEU A 236 16.65 12.67 40.97
CA LEU A 236 16.72 11.23 41.20
C LEU A 236 17.15 10.50 39.93
N PHE A 237 17.71 9.30 40.10
CA PHE A 237 18.14 8.45 38.99
C PHE A 237 17.37 7.12 39.01
N ALA A 238 17.40 6.38 37.90
CA ALA A 238 16.75 5.07 37.78
C ALA A 238 17.22 4.03 38.80
N ALA A 239 18.42 4.20 39.38
CA ALA A 239 18.90 3.33 40.46
C ALA A 239 18.17 3.54 41.81
N HIS A 240 17.38 4.62 41.94
CA HIS A 240 16.70 5.02 43.16
C HIS A 240 15.27 4.47 43.31
N VAL A 241 14.85 3.56 42.42
CA VAL A 241 13.61 2.78 42.54
C VAL A 241 13.89 1.29 42.71
N GLY A 242 13.12 0.64 43.59
CA GLY A 242 13.25 -0.78 43.88
C GLY A 242 12.69 -1.67 42.76
N SER A 243 13.14 -2.92 42.73
CA SER A 243 12.69 -3.98 41.81
C SER A 243 12.34 -5.25 42.61
N GLY A 244 11.71 -6.24 41.98
CA GLY A 244 11.36 -7.51 42.63
C GLY A 244 10.34 -7.33 43.76
N THR A 245 10.66 -7.76 44.98
CA THR A 245 9.77 -7.58 46.16
C THR A 245 9.64 -6.13 46.62
N ASP A 246 10.54 -5.26 46.15
CA ASP A 246 10.55 -3.83 46.44
C ASP A 246 10.18 -2.99 45.21
N ASN A 247 9.50 -3.61 44.24
CA ASN A 247 9.14 -2.97 42.97
C ASN A 247 8.43 -1.63 43.17
N GLY A 248 8.92 -0.59 42.50
CA GLY A 248 8.33 0.75 42.54
C GLY A 248 8.57 1.54 43.82
N LYS A 249 9.36 1.05 44.79
CA LYS A 249 9.66 1.78 46.04
C LYS A 249 10.77 2.81 45.85
N VAL A 250 10.55 4.03 46.31
CA VAL A 250 11.56 5.11 46.36
C VAL A 250 11.70 5.59 47.81
N ARG A 251 12.92 5.88 48.28
CA ARG A 251 13.17 6.35 49.64
C ARG A 251 14.03 7.59 49.67
N ILE A 252 13.60 8.60 50.41
CA ILE A 252 14.28 9.89 50.58
C ILE A 252 14.63 10.09 52.06
N ARG A 253 15.91 10.29 52.37
CA ARG A 253 16.43 10.36 53.74
C ARG A 253 17.06 11.73 54.02
N TYR A 254 16.77 12.26 55.21
CA TYR A 254 17.38 13.45 55.77
C TYR A 254 18.27 13.06 56.94
N GLU A 255 19.57 13.28 56.83
CA GLU A 255 20.55 12.87 57.82
C GLU A 255 21.47 14.04 58.23
N THR A 256 21.75 14.14 59.52
CA THR A 256 22.79 15.03 60.04
C THR A 256 24.14 14.49 59.62
N GLY A 257 24.92 15.30 58.92
CA GLY A 257 26.25 14.90 58.47
C GLY A 257 27.22 14.63 59.62
N SER A 258 28.50 14.51 59.30
CA SER A 258 29.53 14.09 60.28
C SER A 258 29.68 15.03 61.49
N VAL A 259 29.12 16.23 61.43
CA VAL A 259 29.11 17.22 62.53
C VAL A 259 27.68 17.33 63.07
N ALA A 260 27.52 17.00 64.35
CA ALA A 260 26.24 17.11 65.03
C ALA A 260 25.83 18.58 65.27
N PHE A 261 24.53 18.80 65.45
CA PHE A 261 24.02 20.11 65.82
C PHE A 261 24.49 20.51 67.23
N THR A 262 24.68 21.81 67.41
CA THR A 262 25.16 22.43 68.66
C THR A 262 24.03 23.03 69.50
N ALA A 263 22.81 23.04 68.97
CA ALA A 263 21.58 23.49 69.61
C ALA A 263 20.38 22.86 68.91
N THR A 264 19.28 22.68 69.64
CA THR A 264 18.10 21.94 69.18
C THR A 264 17.66 22.43 67.80
N THR A 265 17.40 21.47 66.93
CA THR A 265 17.04 21.71 65.53
C THR A 265 15.77 20.92 65.21
N THR A 266 14.86 21.51 64.46
CA THR A 266 13.62 20.86 64.03
C THR A 266 13.53 20.93 62.51
N LEU A 267 13.28 19.79 61.89
CA LEU A 267 12.89 19.68 60.48
C LEU A 267 11.36 19.74 60.42
N LEU A 268 10.83 20.69 59.67
CA LEU A 268 9.40 20.87 59.42
C LEU A 268 9.18 20.56 57.94
N VAL A 269 8.33 19.60 57.61
CA VAL A 269 8.00 19.25 56.21
C VAL A 269 6.52 19.48 55.98
N ASP A 270 6.17 20.41 55.09
CA ASP A 270 4.78 20.73 54.72
C ASP A 270 4.34 19.90 53.52
N GLN A 271 5.23 19.70 52.55
CA GLN A 271 4.96 18.81 51.43
C GLN A 271 6.23 18.12 50.95
N ILE A 272 6.14 16.84 50.61
CA ILE A 272 7.21 16.16 49.87
C ILE A 272 6.60 15.28 48.77
N LEU A 273 7.13 15.39 47.55
CA LEU A 273 6.61 14.69 46.38
C LEU A 273 7.75 14.07 45.59
N VAL A 274 7.65 12.79 45.24
CA VAL A 274 8.53 12.17 44.24
C VAL A 274 7.92 12.35 42.86
N GLU A 275 8.68 12.97 41.97
CA GLU A 275 8.41 13.09 40.56
C GLU A 275 8.94 11.85 39.83
N TYR A 276 8.12 11.23 38.99
CA TYR A 276 8.49 10.06 38.20
C TYR A 276 7.92 10.12 36.79
N THR A 277 8.56 9.41 35.87
CA THR A 277 8.08 9.19 34.52
C THR A 277 7.78 7.71 34.30
N ILE A 278 6.84 7.41 33.42
CA ILE A 278 6.53 6.03 33.02
C ILE A 278 7.27 5.76 31.72
N VAL A 279 8.31 4.94 31.75
CA VAL A 279 9.09 4.61 30.55
C VAL A 279 8.50 3.37 29.90
N SER A 280 7.64 3.62 28.91
CA SER A 280 7.07 2.63 27.97
C SER A 280 6.03 1.67 28.54
N ARG A 281 4.86 1.73 27.92
CA ARG A 281 3.87 0.67 27.88
C ARG A 281 4.41 -0.51 27.06
N SER A 282 4.20 -1.72 27.53
CA SER A 282 4.15 -2.92 26.70
C SER A 282 3.18 -2.67 25.52
N VAL A 283 3.19 -3.48 24.47
CA VAL A 283 2.24 -3.30 23.34
C VAL A 283 0.77 -3.49 23.79
N GLY A 284 0.55 -3.84 25.07
CA GLY A 284 -0.74 -4.04 25.68
C GLY A 284 -1.48 -5.22 25.06
N TYR A 285 -2.78 -5.29 25.31
CA TYR A 285 -3.68 -6.18 24.58
C TYR A 285 -3.93 -5.61 23.18
N GLU A 286 -2.89 -5.63 22.33
CA GLU A 286 -2.97 -5.17 20.95
C GLU A 286 -4.15 -5.87 20.24
N GLY A 287 -4.98 -5.10 19.53
CA GLY A 287 -6.20 -5.61 18.91
C GLY A 287 -7.34 -5.96 19.86
N GLY A 288 -7.22 -5.69 21.16
CA GLY A 288 -8.19 -6.14 22.17
C GLY A 288 -8.08 -7.65 22.46
N GLN A 289 -6.91 -8.24 22.23
CA GLN A 289 -6.69 -9.68 22.30
C GLN A 289 -5.73 -10.05 23.43
N ILE A 290 -5.96 -11.21 24.04
CA ILE A 290 -5.04 -11.82 24.99
C ILE A 290 -4.10 -12.76 24.24
N TRP A 291 -2.79 -12.55 24.39
CA TRP A 291 -1.75 -13.28 23.66
C TRP A 291 -1.31 -14.52 24.40
N ILE A 292 -1.27 -15.65 23.69
CA ILE A 292 -0.87 -16.96 24.21
C ILE A 292 0.29 -17.53 23.40
N ASP A 293 1.36 -17.94 24.09
CA ASP A 293 2.49 -18.70 23.54
C ASP A 293 2.81 -19.86 24.47
N THR A 294 2.38 -21.07 24.11
CA THR A 294 2.62 -22.26 24.93
C THR A 294 4.09 -22.70 25.00
N GLY A 295 4.97 -22.11 24.18
CA GLY A 295 6.42 -22.24 24.28
C GLY A 295 7.07 -21.27 25.28
N ALA A 296 6.36 -20.23 25.71
CA ALA A 296 6.83 -19.28 26.71
C ALA A 296 6.81 -19.87 28.14
N THR A 297 7.37 -19.13 29.10
CA THR A 297 7.40 -19.52 30.53
C THR A 297 6.42 -18.75 31.41
N ASN A 298 5.77 -17.72 30.89
CA ASN A 298 4.92 -16.85 31.68
C ASN A 298 3.61 -17.56 32.06
N THR A 299 3.37 -17.78 33.35
CA THR A 299 2.11 -18.36 33.87
C THR A 299 1.32 -17.38 34.73
N ASN A 300 1.74 -16.12 34.78
CA ASN A 300 1.16 -15.10 35.64
C ASN A 300 -0.12 -14.51 35.00
N THR A 301 -0.80 -13.64 35.74
CA THR A 301 -2.12 -13.09 35.38
C THR A 301 -2.27 -11.62 35.81
N GLU A 302 -1.20 -10.84 35.77
CA GLU A 302 -1.23 -9.40 36.05
C GLU A 302 -1.74 -8.62 34.84
N GLU A 303 -2.77 -7.79 35.05
CA GLU A 303 -3.39 -7.03 33.96
C GLU A 303 -2.42 -6.05 33.33
N PHE A 304 -2.45 -5.96 31.99
CA PHE A 304 -1.58 -5.07 31.20
C PHE A 304 -0.08 -5.41 31.24
N VAL A 305 0.30 -6.43 32.01
CA VAL A 305 1.66 -6.96 32.13
C VAL A 305 1.76 -8.34 31.50
N ASP A 306 0.78 -9.22 31.75
CA ASP A 306 0.73 -10.60 31.25
C ASP A 306 -0.34 -10.76 30.18
N GLY A 307 -0.10 -11.65 29.21
CA GLY A 307 -1.05 -11.91 28.13
C GLY A 307 -1.13 -10.77 27.10
N VAL A 308 -0.10 -9.92 27.09
CA VAL A 308 0.14 -8.85 26.11
C VAL A 308 1.12 -9.34 25.03
N ALA A 309 1.19 -8.66 23.89
CA ALA A 309 1.94 -9.14 22.71
C ALA A 309 3.44 -9.42 22.97
N ASP A 310 4.06 -8.67 23.87
CA ASP A 310 5.47 -8.78 24.25
C ASP A 310 5.71 -9.65 25.50
N ASN A 311 4.67 -10.07 26.20
CA ASN A 311 4.73 -11.00 27.33
C ASN A 311 3.53 -11.97 27.33
N PRO A 312 3.43 -12.83 26.29
CA PRO A 312 2.31 -13.75 26.13
C PRO A 312 2.28 -14.79 27.25
N VAL A 313 1.08 -15.20 27.66
CA VAL A 313 0.93 -16.27 28.66
C VAL A 313 1.13 -17.65 28.03
N SER A 314 1.68 -18.58 28.81
CA SER A 314 2.02 -19.93 28.36
C SER A 314 0.91 -20.96 28.55
N THR A 315 -0.19 -20.59 29.21
CA THR A 315 -1.29 -21.52 29.50
C THR A 315 -2.64 -20.89 29.23
N ILE A 316 -3.57 -21.70 28.71
CA ILE A 316 -4.97 -21.29 28.52
C ILE A 316 -5.66 -20.94 29.84
N GLY A 317 -5.23 -21.52 30.97
CA GLY A 317 -5.78 -21.20 32.29
C GLY A 317 -5.45 -19.77 32.73
N ALA A 318 -4.22 -19.31 32.49
CA ALA A 318 -3.82 -17.94 32.74
C ALA A 318 -4.60 -16.98 31.82
N ALA A 319 -4.72 -17.32 30.53
CA ALA A 319 -5.46 -16.51 29.56
C ALA A 319 -6.96 -16.38 29.92
N ILE A 320 -7.62 -17.47 30.34
CA ILE A 320 -9.02 -17.43 30.79
C ILE A 320 -9.17 -16.58 32.06
N THR A 321 -8.18 -16.61 32.96
CA THR A 321 -8.20 -15.76 34.16
C THR A 321 -8.13 -14.29 33.78
N LEU A 322 -7.20 -13.93 32.89
CA LEU A 322 -7.07 -12.58 32.34
C LEU A 322 -8.32 -12.13 31.58
N SER A 323 -8.94 -13.02 30.81
CA SER A 323 -10.21 -12.77 30.12
C SER A 323 -11.31 -12.38 31.12
N GLY A 324 -11.36 -13.06 32.26
CA GLY A 324 -12.34 -12.78 33.31
C GLY A 324 -12.15 -11.42 33.99
N THR A 325 -10.92 -10.94 34.15
CA THR A 325 -10.65 -9.65 34.82
C THR A 325 -10.66 -8.46 33.85
N THR A 326 -10.14 -8.65 32.63
CA THR A 326 -10.10 -7.62 31.58
C THR A 326 -11.40 -7.48 30.79
N GLY A 327 -12.21 -8.53 30.74
CA GLY A 327 -13.43 -8.61 29.93
C GLY A 327 -13.19 -8.93 28.45
N LEU A 328 -11.96 -9.22 28.03
CA LEU A 328 -11.63 -9.58 26.64
C LEU A 328 -11.93 -11.06 26.38
N THR A 329 -12.58 -11.37 25.26
CA THR A 329 -12.96 -12.73 24.86
C THR A 329 -12.20 -13.27 23.65
N ASP A 330 -11.34 -12.43 23.08
CA ASP A 330 -10.55 -12.73 21.90
C ASP A 330 -9.12 -13.07 22.30
N PHE A 331 -8.61 -14.17 21.75
CA PHE A 331 -7.29 -14.71 22.05
C PHE A 331 -6.46 -14.77 20.78
N HIS A 332 -5.25 -14.22 20.83
CA HIS A 332 -4.26 -14.37 19.78
C HIS A 332 -3.28 -15.49 20.14
N ILE A 333 -3.19 -16.50 19.28
CA ILE A 333 -2.38 -17.70 19.49
C ILE A 333 -1.15 -17.63 18.60
N LEU A 334 0.03 -17.59 19.21
CA LEU A 334 1.29 -17.53 18.48
C LEU A 334 1.60 -18.86 17.76
N ASN A 335 2.20 -18.74 16.58
CA ASN A 335 2.50 -19.85 15.68
C ASN A 335 3.32 -20.95 16.38
N GLY A 336 2.92 -22.21 16.20
CA GLY A 336 3.52 -23.37 16.85
C GLY A 336 2.98 -23.68 18.24
N SER A 337 2.06 -22.87 18.78
CA SER A 337 1.42 -23.14 20.07
C SER A 337 0.42 -24.29 20.01
N SER A 338 0.21 -24.96 21.15
CA SER A 338 -0.72 -26.08 21.28
C SER A 338 -1.68 -25.89 22.45
N ILE A 339 -2.96 -25.68 22.14
CA ILE A 339 -4.03 -25.48 23.11
C ILE A 339 -4.87 -26.75 23.24
N THR A 340 -5.02 -27.24 24.47
CA THR A 340 -6.04 -28.24 24.83
C THR A 340 -7.05 -27.56 25.74
N LEU A 341 -8.33 -27.58 25.35
CA LEU A 341 -9.38 -26.98 26.17
C LEU A 341 -9.53 -27.76 27.49
N ALA A 342 -9.33 -27.07 28.61
CA ALA A 342 -9.49 -27.62 29.96
C ALA A 342 -10.82 -27.22 30.62
N ALA A 343 -11.56 -26.29 30.00
CA ALA A 343 -12.83 -25.74 30.46
C ALA A 343 -13.69 -25.34 29.25
N PRO A 344 -15.01 -25.08 29.43
CA PRO A 344 -15.89 -24.54 28.40
C PRO A 344 -15.31 -23.28 27.72
N ALA A 345 -15.30 -23.26 26.39
CA ALA A 345 -14.86 -22.12 25.57
C ALA A 345 -16.05 -21.47 24.84
N THR A 346 -17.11 -21.19 25.60
CA THR A 346 -18.36 -20.64 25.07
C THR A 346 -18.18 -19.17 24.72
N ASN A 347 -18.53 -18.76 23.49
CA ASN A 347 -18.39 -17.39 22.97
C ASN A 347 -16.96 -16.82 23.02
N TYR A 348 -15.95 -17.68 22.87
CA TYR A 348 -14.55 -17.24 22.75
C TYR A 348 -14.09 -17.30 21.30
N SER A 349 -13.20 -16.38 20.95
CA SER A 349 -12.59 -16.30 19.63
C SER A 349 -11.09 -16.59 19.73
N PHE A 350 -10.58 -17.51 18.93
CA PHE A 350 -9.17 -17.88 18.87
C PHE A 350 -8.63 -17.61 17.46
N PHE A 351 -7.66 -16.70 17.38
CA PHE A 351 -7.05 -16.25 16.14
C PHE A 351 -5.58 -16.60 16.13
N GLY A 352 -5.03 -16.97 14.98
CA GLY A 352 -3.61 -17.23 14.82
C GLY A 352 -3.36 -18.10 13.61
N ASP A 353 -2.09 -18.30 13.26
CA ASP A 353 -1.70 -19.12 12.13
C ASP A 353 -0.80 -20.27 12.59
N ASN A 354 -1.05 -21.47 12.05
CA ASN A 354 -0.21 -22.66 12.25
C ASN A 354 -0.04 -23.03 13.73
N TRP A 355 -1.16 -23.13 14.44
CA TRP A 355 -1.26 -23.60 15.83
C TRP A 355 -2.21 -24.80 15.92
N THR A 356 -2.21 -25.52 17.05
CA THR A 356 -3.06 -26.71 17.21
C THR A 356 -4.11 -26.52 18.30
N LEU A 357 -5.35 -26.93 18.05
CA LEU A 357 -6.45 -26.92 18.99
C LEU A 357 -7.01 -28.33 19.22
N ASP A 358 -7.01 -28.79 20.47
CA ASP A 358 -7.77 -29.96 20.91
C ASP A 358 -9.01 -29.52 21.72
N LEU A 359 -10.19 -29.82 21.16
CA LEU A 359 -11.49 -29.47 21.73
C LEU A 359 -11.80 -30.27 23.01
N ASN A 360 -11.18 -31.44 23.17
CA ASN A 360 -11.14 -32.22 24.42
C ASN A 360 -12.50 -32.41 25.14
N GLY A 361 -13.59 -32.56 24.38
CA GLY A 361 -14.94 -32.77 24.92
C GLY A 361 -15.52 -31.57 25.67
N GLN A 362 -14.99 -30.36 25.48
CA GLN A 362 -15.47 -29.15 26.13
C GLN A 362 -16.63 -28.49 25.35
N SER A 363 -17.40 -27.66 26.05
CA SER A 363 -18.45 -26.87 25.39
C SER A 363 -17.82 -25.85 24.44
N CYS A 364 -18.19 -25.93 23.17
CA CYS A 364 -17.69 -25.06 22.09
C CYS A 364 -18.80 -24.17 21.51
N VAL A 365 -19.90 -23.97 22.21
CA VAL A 365 -21.04 -23.18 21.73
C VAL A 365 -20.60 -21.73 21.44
N GLY A 366 -20.82 -21.25 20.22
CA GLY A 366 -20.43 -19.89 19.81
C GLY A 366 -18.91 -19.67 19.71
N ILE A 367 -18.09 -20.73 19.67
CA ILE A 367 -16.64 -20.60 19.48
C ILE A 367 -16.34 -20.12 18.05
N HIS A 368 -15.34 -19.25 17.92
CA HIS A 368 -14.75 -18.89 16.64
C HIS A 368 -13.27 -19.26 16.63
N VAL A 369 -12.82 -19.97 15.60
CA VAL A 369 -11.43 -20.44 15.49
C VAL A 369 -10.91 -20.19 14.08
N GLU A 370 -9.72 -19.58 13.99
CA GLU A 370 -9.04 -19.32 12.72
C GLU A 370 -7.62 -19.89 12.71
N GLY A 371 -7.22 -20.45 11.55
CA GLY A 371 -5.84 -20.84 11.22
C GLY A 371 -5.25 -21.99 12.05
N ALA A 372 -6.12 -22.77 12.72
CA ALA A 372 -5.74 -23.88 13.59
C ALA A 372 -5.77 -25.24 12.89
N ALA A 373 -4.94 -26.18 13.37
CA ALA A 373 -5.16 -27.61 13.18
C ALA A 373 -6.04 -28.14 14.33
N VAL A 374 -7.29 -28.47 14.02
CA VAL A 374 -8.33 -28.79 15.01
C VAL A 374 -8.57 -30.28 15.11
N VAL A 375 -8.62 -30.79 16.34
CA VAL A 375 -8.94 -32.19 16.66
C VAL A 375 -9.84 -32.28 17.90
N GLY A 376 -10.38 -33.47 18.14
CA GLY A 376 -11.08 -33.80 19.37
C GLY A 376 -12.58 -33.55 19.31
N ALA A 377 -13.26 -33.79 20.43
CA ALA A 377 -14.71 -33.76 20.47
C ALA A 377 -15.26 -32.40 20.91
N MET A 378 -16.20 -31.81 20.17
CA MET A 378 -17.06 -30.77 20.72
C MET A 378 -18.06 -31.37 21.71
N ALA A 379 -18.47 -30.56 22.69
CA ALA A 379 -19.63 -30.80 23.52
C ALA A 379 -20.51 -29.54 23.61
N GLY A 380 -21.64 -29.66 24.31
CA GLY A 380 -22.61 -28.59 24.49
C GLY A 380 -23.88 -28.80 23.66
N THR A 381 -24.76 -27.81 23.71
CA THR A 381 -26.01 -27.76 22.94
C THR A 381 -26.17 -26.32 22.51
N GLY A 382 -26.09 -26.02 21.22
CA GLY A 382 -26.13 -24.63 20.79
C GLY A 382 -25.71 -24.41 19.36
N ALA A 383 -25.76 -23.14 18.94
CA ALA A 383 -25.64 -22.71 17.56
C ALA A 383 -24.42 -21.80 17.33
N ASN A 384 -24.01 -21.67 16.07
CA ASN A 384 -23.05 -20.69 15.54
C ASN A 384 -21.58 -20.93 15.93
N GLN A 385 -21.09 -22.17 15.87
CA GLN A 385 -19.66 -22.42 15.95
C GLN A 385 -19.04 -22.16 14.57
N SER A 386 -17.88 -21.52 14.52
CA SER A 386 -17.25 -21.17 13.24
C SER A 386 -15.77 -21.53 13.24
N PHE A 387 -15.36 -22.25 12.20
CA PHE A 387 -13.97 -22.62 11.92
C PHE A 387 -13.59 -22.07 10.55
N ARG A 388 -12.57 -21.21 10.50
CA ARG A 388 -12.09 -20.56 9.27
C ARG A 388 -10.65 -20.90 8.99
N ASN A 389 -10.31 -21.17 7.73
CA ASN A 389 -8.92 -21.41 7.32
C ASN A 389 -8.21 -22.51 8.16
N CYS A 390 -8.97 -23.48 8.68
CA CYS A 390 -8.45 -24.51 9.59
C CYS A 390 -8.11 -25.82 8.85
N GLU A 391 -7.18 -26.59 9.43
CA GLU A 391 -7.01 -28.01 9.10
C GLU A 391 -7.81 -28.87 10.08
N LEU A 392 -8.81 -29.58 9.56
CA LEU A 392 -9.77 -30.34 10.35
C LEU A 392 -9.37 -31.82 10.39
N GLY A 393 -8.80 -32.23 11.52
CA GLY A 393 -8.49 -33.63 11.80
C GLY A 393 -9.73 -34.42 12.20
N ALA A 394 -9.57 -35.46 13.02
CA ALA A 394 -10.71 -36.19 13.55
C ALA A 394 -11.42 -35.35 14.61
N MET A 395 -12.68 -34.99 14.37
CA MET A 395 -13.46 -34.15 15.28
C MET A 395 -14.95 -34.47 15.29
N SER A 396 -15.60 -34.19 16.41
CA SER A 396 -17.07 -34.27 16.52
C SER A 396 -17.72 -32.90 16.41
N LEU A 397 -18.90 -32.86 15.77
CA LEU A 397 -19.60 -31.64 15.38
C LEU A 397 -20.98 -31.60 16.03
N ILE A 398 -21.33 -30.44 16.59
CA ILE A 398 -22.67 -30.12 17.06
C ILE A 398 -23.44 -29.36 15.97
N LYS A 399 -24.73 -29.10 16.17
CA LYS A 399 -25.54 -28.42 15.14
C LYS A 399 -25.13 -26.95 14.96
N ASP A 400 -25.45 -26.41 13.79
CA ASP A 400 -25.14 -25.04 13.34
C ASP A 400 -23.63 -24.72 13.41
N THR A 401 -22.77 -25.73 13.16
CA THR A 401 -21.35 -25.52 12.94
C THR A 401 -21.09 -25.10 11.49
N HIS A 402 -20.37 -23.99 11.32
CA HIS A 402 -19.94 -23.43 10.05
C HIS A 402 -18.44 -23.63 9.86
N LEU A 403 -18.04 -24.27 8.77
CA LEU A 403 -16.66 -24.51 8.42
C LEU A 403 -16.40 -23.85 7.07
N GLU A 404 -15.51 -22.86 7.04
CA GLU A 404 -15.28 -22.01 5.87
C GLU A 404 -13.80 -22.10 5.46
N SER A 405 -13.53 -22.31 4.17
CA SER A 405 -12.17 -22.39 3.61
C SER A 405 -11.24 -23.39 4.33
N CYS A 406 -11.82 -24.48 4.88
CA CYS A 406 -11.09 -25.46 5.68
C CYS A 406 -10.60 -26.65 4.84
N ARG A 407 -9.50 -27.27 5.30
CA ARG A 407 -8.94 -28.51 4.76
C ARG A 407 -9.33 -29.69 5.64
N ILE A 408 -10.02 -30.69 5.09
CA ILE A 408 -10.47 -31.86 5.85
C ILE A 408 -9.47 -33.02 5.72
N THR A 409 -8.84 -33.43 6.83
CA THR A 409 -7.84 -34.53 6.85
C THR A 409 -8.30 -35.75 7.63
N GLY A 410 -9.25 -35.61 8.56
CA GLY A 410 -9.78 -36.71 9.39
C GLY A 410 -11.31 -36.87 9.35
N THR A 411 -11.82 -37.83 10.11
CA THR A 411 -13.27 -38.13 10.19
C THR A 411 -14.03 -37.02 10.90
N GLN A 412 -15.09 -36.53 10.26
CA GLN A 412 -16.03 -35.55 10.79
C GLN A 412 -17.27 -36.29 11.30
N THR A 413 -17.51 -36.30 12.61
CA THR A 413 -18.62 -37.07 13.20
C THR A 413 -19.69 -36.15 13.75
N LEU A 414 -20.91 -36.22 13.22
CA LEU A 414 -22.06 -35.53 13.81
C LEU A 414 -22.41 -36.16 15.16
N ILE A 415 -22.67 -35.33 16.18
CA ILE A 415 -23.08 -35.81 17.52
C ILE A 415 -24.37 -35.14 18.02
N GLU A 416 -24.91 -34.17 17.27
CA GLU A 416 -26.20 -33.52 17.54
C GLU A 416 -27.01 -33.46 16.24
N ALA A 417 -28.34 -33.64 16.34
CA ALA A 417 -29.24 -33.49 15.20
C ALA A 417 -29.41 -31.99 14.83
N GLY A 418 -29.37 -31.69 13.55
CA GLY A 418 -29.42 -30.33 12.99
C GLY A 418 -28.53 -30.17 11.76
N ASP A 419 -28.32 -28.92 11.34
CA ASP A 419 -27.58 -28.61 10.12
C ASP A 419 -26.10 -28.34 10.40
N VAL A 420 -25.22 -28.73 9.47
CA VAL A 420 -23.79 -28.38 9.45
C VAL A 420 -23.40 -27.87 8.06
N TYR A 421 -22.61 -26.80 8.03
CA TYR A 421 -22.27 -26.09 6.80
C TYR A 421 -20.77 -26.13 6.52
N TYR A 422 -20.41 -26.55 5.32
CA TYR A 422 -19.06 -26.52 4.76
C TYR A 422 -19.05 -25.63 3.52
N GLU A 423 -18.30 -24.54 3.56
CA GLU A 423 -18.21 -23.56 2.48
C GLU A 423 -16.75 -23.41 2.04
N ASP A 424 -16.50 -23.47 0.73
CA ASP A 424 -15.16 -23.33 0.14
C ASP A 424 -14.11 -24.32 0.71
N CYS A 425 -14.57 -25.45 1.26
CA CYS A 425 -13.71 -26.45 1.88
C CYS A 425 -13.13 -27.45 0.86
N HIS A 426 -12.06 -28.15 1.24
CA HIS A 426 -11.46 -29.17 0.37
C HIS A 426 -10.91 -30.38 1.11
N SER A 427 -10.80 -31.51 0.40
CA SER A 427 -10.15 -32.72 0.90
C SER A 427 -8.65 -32.49 1.06
N GLY A 428 -8.13 -32.76 2.26
CA GLY A 428 -6.71 -32.82 2.55
C GLY A 428 -6.07 -34.19 2.32
N VAL A 429 -6.87 -35.21 1.99
CA VAL A 429 -6.42 -36.58 1.70
C VAL A 429 -6.13 -36.72 0.19
N SER A 430 -4.96 -37.24 -0.17
CA SER A 430 -4.51 -37.41 -1.56
C SER A 430 -4.88 -38.78 -2.13
N GLY A 431 -5.14 -38.87 -3.44
CA GLY A 431 -5.30 -40.13 -4.16
C GLY A 431 -6.75 -40.60 -4.27
N SER A 432 -6.97 -41.93 -4.31
CA SER A 432 -8.31 -42.54 -4.44
C SER A 432 -9.04 -42.73 -3.10
N THR A 433 -8.48 -42.20 -2.02
CA THR A 433 -9.05 -42.23 -0.66
C THR A 433 -9.65 -40.87 -0.33
N ALA A 434 -10.65 -40.83 0.55
CA ALA A 434 -11.37 -39.61 0.91
C ALA A 434 -11.47 -39.46 2.43
N PRO A 435 -11.56 -38.22 2.96
CA PRO A 435 -12.01 -37.99 4.33
C PRO A 435 -13.43 -38.52 4.52
N THR A 436 -13.74 -38.96 5.75
CA THR A 436 -15.04 -39.52 6.11
C THR A 436 -15.91 -38.46 6.78
N LEU A 437 -17.15 -38.32 6.30
CA LEU A 437 -18.25 -37.68 7.00
C LEU A 437 -19.15 -38.77 7.58
N ASP A 438 -19.24 -38.81 8.91
CA ASP A 438 -20.03 -39.76 9.67
C ASP A 438 -21.26 -39.07 10.28
N PHE A 439 -22.45 -39.53 9.91
CA PHE A 439 -23.73 -39.04 10.44
C PHE A 439 -24.04 -39.53 11.87
N GLY A 440 -23.10 -40.17 12.56
CA GLY A 440 -23.14 -40.43 14.01
C GLY A 440 -24.01 -41.60 14.46
N GLY A 441 -24.76 -42.24 13.55
CA GLY A 441 -25.57 -43.44 13.81
C GLY A 441 -26.77 -43.19 14.75
N ALA A 442 -28.00 -43.29 14.23
CA ALA A 442 -29.24 -43.09 14.98
C ALA A 442 -29.41 -41.69 15.61
N LEU A 443 -28.80 -40.67 15.02
CA LEU A 443 -29.21 -39.28 15.22
C LEU A 443 -30.59 -39.08 14.58
N ALA A 444 -31.38 -38.13 15.12
CA ALA A 444 -32.58 -37.64 14.42
C ALA A 444 -32.16 -36.80 13.19
N ASN A 445 -33.07 -36.06 12.58
CA ASN A 445 -32.85 -35.30 11.35
C ASN A 445 -31.53 -34.51 11.31
N SER A 446 -30.60 -34.90 10.44
CA SER A 446 -29.33 -34.21 10.22
C SER A 446 -29.19 -33.73 8.77
N GLY A 447 -28.87 -32.44 8.60
CA GLY A 447 -28.58 -31.81 7.32
C GLY A 447 -27.11 -31.47 7.20
N VAL A 448 -26.46 -31.82 6.09
CA VAL A 448 -25.09 -31.39 5.80
C VAL A 448 -25.03 -30.71 4.44
N HIS A 449 -24.38 -29.56 4.39
CA HIS A 449 -24.30 -28.75 3.18
C HIS A 449 -22.84 -28.49 2.82
N PHE A 450 -22.41 -28.95 1.66
CA PHE A 450 -21.14 -28.61 1.04
C PHE A 450 -21.37 -27.64 -0.11
N ARG A 451 -20.75 -26.47 -0.03
CA ARG A 451 -20.75 -25.43 -1.07
C ARG A 451 -19.34 -25.23 -1.59
N ASN A 452 -19.19 -25.33 -2.91
CA ASN A 452 -17.90 -25.18 -3.59
C ASN A 452 -16.80 -26.12 -3.05
N TYR A 453 -17.16 -27.36 -2.74
CA TYR A 453 -16.20 -28.34 -2.22
C TYR A 453 -15.28 -28.88 -3.32
N SER A 454 -14.03 -29.20 -2.98
CA SER A 454 -13.12 -29.91 -3.89
C SER A 454 -12.49 -31.18 -3.30
N GLY A 455 -12.41 -32.24 -4.11
CA GLY A 455 -11.76 -33.51 -3.76
C GLY A 455 -12.71 -34.66 -3.43
N GLY A 456 -12.20 -35.70 -2.76
CA GLY A 456 -12.98 -36.88 -2.38
C GLY A 456 -13.80 -36.65 -1.10
N LEU A 457 -14.95 -37.32 -0.97
CA LEU A 457 -15.71 -37.41 0.29
C LEU A 457 -16.33 -38.80 0.42
N GLN A 458 -16.13 -39.46 1.58
CA GLN A 458 -16.80 -40.70 1.93
C GLN A 458 -17.90 -40.43 2.96
N ILE A 459 -19.10 -40.96 2.72
CA ILE A 459 -20.25 -40.83 3.62
C ILE A 459 -20.43 -42.13 4.40
N GLU A 460 -20.60 -42.04 5.71
CA GLU A 460 -20.87 -43.17 6.59
C GLU A 460 -22.08 -42.93 7.49
N ASN A 461 -22.73 -44.04 7.88
CA ASN A 461 -23.81 -44.10 8.86
C ASN A 461 -25.03 -43.20 8.60
N MET A 462 -25.24 -42.75 7.37
CA MET A 462 -26.49 -42.12 6.95
C MET A 462 -27.62 -43.17 6.99
N GLY A 463 -28.71 -42.88 7.70
CA GLY A 463 -29.58 -43.95 8.23
C GLY A 463 -31.07 -43.78 8.02
N ASP A 464 -31.57 -42.58 7.73
CA ASP A 464 -33.00 -42.32 7.55
C ASP A 464 -33.31 -41.71 6.16
N VAL A 465 -34.24 -42.33 5.42
CA VAL A 465 -34.57 -42.00 4.01
C VAL A 465 -35.15 -40.58 3.87
N VAL A 466 -35.80 -40.05 4.90
CA VAL A 466 -36.57 -38.79 4.80
C VAL A 466 -35.89 -37.63 5.52
N THR A 467 -35.08 -37.92 6.54
CA THR A 467 -34.63 -36.89 7.48
C THR A 467 -33.13 -36.62 7.46
N ASP A 468 -32.32 -37.57 7.00
CA ASP A 468 -30.90 -37.33 6.75
C ASP A 468 -30.70 -36.80 5.32
N THR A 469 -30.10 -35.62 5.20
CA THR A 469 -29.88 -34.98 3.91
C THR A 469 -28.45 -34.50 3.75
N LEU A 470 -27.89 -34.70 2.55
CA LEU A 470 -26.61 -34.14 2.13
C LEU A 470 -26.81 -33.32 0.87
N ASP A 471 -26.45 -32.04 0.88
CA ASP A 471 -26.40 -31.20 -0.30
C ASP A 471 -24.95 -30.97 -0.70
N PHE A 472 -24.52 -31.57 -1.82
CA PHE A 472 -23.13 -31.54 -2.27
C PHE A 472 -23.01 -30.74 -3.58
N GLU A 473 -22.32 -29.61 -3.50
CA GLU A 473 -21.99 -28.75 -4.62
C GLU A 473 -20.46 -28.60 -4.73
N GLY A 474 -19.87 -29.01 -5.86
CA GLY A 474 -18.43 -28.92 -6.02
C GLY A 474 -17.83 -29.70 -7.19
N ILE A 475 -16.53 -29.97 -7.10
CA ILE A 475 -15.76 -30.76 -8.07
C ILE A 475 -15.07 -31.90 -7.32
N GLY A 476 -15.35 -33.16 -7.66
CA GLY A 476 -14.75 -34.25 -6.92
C GLY A 476 -15.34 -35.64 -7.10
N HIS A 477 -15.22 -36.43 -6.04
CA HIS A 477 -15.65 -37.83 -6.02
C HIS A 477 -16.38 -38.14 -4.71
N LEU A 478 -17.61 -38.63 -4.82
CA LEU A 478 -18.42 -39.07 -3.68
C LEU A 478 -18.46 -40.59 -3.59
N ILE A 479 -18.24 -41.11 -2.37
CA ILE A 479 -18.19 -42.55 -2.06
C ILE A 479 -19.20 -42.85 -0.96
N GLU A 480 -20.03 -43.87 -1.16
CA GLU A 480 -20.88 -44.42 -0.10
C GLU A 480 -20.10 -45.48 0.70
N GLY A 481 -20.07 -45.32 2.03
CA GLY A 481 -19.53 -46.26 3.00
C GLY A 481 -20.63 -47.10 3.64
N THR A 482 -20.80 -46.99 4.96
CA THR A 482 -21.72 -47.82 5.78
C THR A 482 -23.17 -47.31 5.83
N CYS A 483 -23.63 -46.60 4.80
CA CYS A 483 -24.97 -46.01 4.80
C CYS A 483 -26.07 -47.08 4.69
N THR A 484 -27.21 -46.84 5.34
CA THR A 484 -28.40 -47.71 5.28
C THR A 484 -29.59 -47.04 4.61
N ALA A 485 -29.62 -45.70 4.58
CA ALA A 485 -30.60 -44.87 3.87
C ALA A 485 -30.12 -43.41 3.81
N GLY A 486 -30.87 -42.51 3.14
CA GLY A 486 -30.59 -41.07 3.10
C GLY A 486 -30.78 -40.44 1.72
N THR A 487 -30.95 -39.12 1.66
CA THR A 487 -31.06 -38.38 0.39
C THR A 487 -29.84 -37.49 0.16
N VAL A 488 -29.19 -37.64 -1.01
CA VAL A 488 -28.05 -36.81 -1.41
C VAL A 488 -28.39 -36.02 -2.67
N THR A 489 -28.31 -34.69 -2.61
CA THR A 489 -28.43 -33.80 -3.77
C THR A 489 -27.05 -33.47 -4.30
N VAL A 490 -26.82 -33.61 -5.61
CA VAL A 490 -25.49 -33.40 -6.23
C VAL A 490 -25.53 -32.35 -7.33
N ARG A 491 -24.59 -31.40 -7.29
CA ARG A 491 -24.37 -30.31 -8.26
C ARG A 491 -22.88 -30.14 -8.57
N GLY A 492 -22.55 -29.75 -9.81
CA GLY A 492 -21.17 -29.55 -10.26
C GLY A 492 -20.53 -30.78 -10.90
N MET A 493 -19.19 -30.80 -10.99
CA MET A 493 -18.42 -31.87 -11.67
C MET A 493 -18.06 -32.98 -10.69
N VAL A 494 -19.01 -33.88 -10.41
CA VAL A 494 -18.89 -34.89 -9.36
C VAL A 494 -19.04 -36.30 -9.92
N SER A 495 -18.02 -37.14 -9.68
CA SER A 495 -18.10 -38.58 -9.92
C SER A 495 -18.71 -39.29 -8.71
N LEU A 496 -19.41 -40.40 -8.93
CA LEU A 496 -20.03 -41.21 -7.87
C LEU A 496 -19.49 -42.64 -7.93
N SER A 497 -19.17 -43.25 -6.80
CA SER A 497 -18.77 -44.66 -6.71
C SER A 497 -19.40 -45.35 -5.50
N GLY A 498 -19.76 -46.63 -5.65
CA GLY A 498 -20.22 -47.45 -4.53
C GLY A 498 -21.62 -47.12 -4.01
N ILE A 499 -22.37 -46.24 -4.69
CA ILE A 499 -23.70 -45.82 -4.24
C ILE A 499 -24.69 -46.99 -4.38
N THR A 500 -25.20 -47.51 -3.25
CA THR A 500 -26.11 -48.66 -3.18
C THR A 500 -27.34 -48.44 -2.30
N ASN A 501 -27.25 -47.68 -1.20
CA ASN A 501 -28.36 -47.46 -0.26
C ASN A 501 -28.81 -45.99 -0.20
N LEU A 502 -28.04 -45.07 -0.77
CA LEU A 502 -28.41 -43.64 -0.82
C LEU A 502 -29.31 -43.31 -2.02
N THR A 503 -30.27 -42.41 -1.81
CA THR A 503 -31.10 -41.84 -2.89
C THR A 503 -30.41 -40.60 -3.45
N ILE A 504 -29.98 -40.65 -4.71
CA ILE A 504 -29.30 -39.53 -5.37
C ILE A 504 -30.29 -38.65 -6.15
N THR A 505 -30.25 -37.35 -5.92
CA THR A 505 -30.98 -36.32 -6.68
C THR A 505 -29.99 -35.47 -7.47
N GLU A 506 -29.99 -35.61 -8.79
CA GLU A 506 -29.08 -34.88 -9.69
C GLU A 506 -29.77 -33.63 -10.25
N VAL A 507 -29.41 -32.44 -9.77
CA VAL A 507 -30.05 -31.18 -10.20
C VAL A 507 -29.23 -30.46 -11.27
N ALA A 508 -27.90 -30.53 -11.19
CA ALA A 508 -26.98 -29.90 -12.15
C ALA A 508 -25.60 -30.60 -12.18
N ARG A 509 -25.58 -31.94 -12.14
CA ARG A 509 -24.34 -32.72 -12.16
C ARG A 509 -23.79 -32.84 -13.59
N VAL A 510 -22.52 -32.48 -13.78
CA VAL A 510 -21.78 -32.70 -15.04
C VAL A 510 -20.85 -33.90 -14.83
N ALA A 511 -21.19 -35.02 -15.46
CA ALA A 511 -20.40 -36.24 -15.34
C ALA A 511 -19.13 -36.13 -16.23
N PRO A 512 -17.91 -36.24 -15.70
CA PRO A 512 -16.66 -36.05 -16.46
C PRO A 512 -16.49 -37.02 -17.64
N ASP A 513 -17.12 -38.20 -17.54
CA ASP A 513 -17.17 -39.23 -18.58
C ASP A 513 -18.00 -38.82 -19.80
N ARG A 514 -18.83 -37.76 -19.70
CA ARG A 514 -19.69 -37.25 -20.79
C ARG A 514 -19.11 -36.09 -21.59
N ILE A 515 -17.90 -35.59 -21.27
CA ILE A 515 -17.27 -34.45 -21.98
C ILE A 515 -16.37 -34.90 -23.17
N ALA A 516 -16.40 -36.18 -23.55
CA ALA A 516 -15.51 -36.71 -24.59
C ALA A 516 -16.01 -36.59 -26.06
N ASP A 517 -17.16 -35.96 -26.36
CA ASP A 517 -17.80 -36.11 -27.69
C ASP A 517 -18.11 -34.81 -28.49
N TYR A 518 -17.57 -33.65 -28.10
CA TYR A 518 -17.80 -32.39 -28.84
C TYR A 518 -16.53 -31.87 -29.52
N SER A 519 -16.22 -32.38 -30.73
CA SER A 519 -15.29 -31.70 -31.65
C SER A 519 -15.68 -31.89 -33.14
N GLY A 520 -16.52 -30.97 -33.65
CA GLY A 520 -16.53 -30.47 -35.03
C GLY A 520 -16.96 -31.37 -36.20
N ARG A 521 -17.01 -32.69 -36.06
CA ARG A 521 -17.40 -33.62 -37.12
C ARG A 521 -18.87 -34.00 -37.01
N VAL A 522 -19.66 -33.59 -38.00
CA VAL A 522 -21.12 -33.76 -37.99
C VAL A 522 -21.54 -35.04 -38.71
N PHE A 523 -20.75 -35.50 -39.68
CA PHE A 523 -21.02 -36.74 -40.42
C PHE A 523 -19.73 -37.39 -40.95
N SER A 524 -19.74 -38.72 -41.07
CA SER A 524 -18.74 -39.50 -41.81
C SER A 524 -19.40 -40.71 -42.49
N GLY A 525 -19.08 -40.95 -43.76
CA GLY A 525 -19.60 -42.07 -44.54
C GLY A 525 -18.72 -42.39 -45.74
N THR A 526 -19.25 -43.17 -46.69
CA THR A 526 -18.55 -43.52 -47.93
C THR A 526 -19.30 -43.09 -49.18
N SER A 527 -18.58 -42.72 -50.24
CA SER A 527 -19.20 -42.34 -51.51
C SER A 527 -19.59 -43.55 -52.37
N THR A 528 -20.62 -43.38 -53.18
CA THR A 528 -21.05 -44.38 -54.16
C THR A 528 -20.39 -44.16 -55.52
N ALA A 529 -20.36 -45.21 -56.34
CA ALA A 529 -19.82 -45.20 -57.70
C ALA A 529 -20.46 -44.17 -58.65
N SER A 530 -21.60 -43.59 -58.29
CA SER A 530 -22.35 -42.63 -59.11
C SER A 530 -21.91 -41.17 -58.93
N SER A 531 -20.94 -40.89 -58.04
CA SER A 531 -20.44 -39.53 -57.76
C SER A 531 -19.86 -38.83 -58.99
N THR A 532 -19.96 -37.50 -58.99
CA THR A 532 -19.38 -36.61 -60.00
C THR A 532 -18.49 -35.58 -59.31
N THR A 533 -17.79 -34.74 -60.09
CA THR A 533 -16.96 -33.68 -59.51
C THR A 533 -17.76 -32.55 -58.86
N THR A 534 -19.07 -32.42 -59.14
CA THR A 534 -19.93 -31.35 -58.58
C THR A 534 -21.03 -31.88 -57.66
N LYS A 535 -21.25 -33.19 -57.64
CA LYS A 535 -22.28 -33.86 -56.85
C LYS A 535 -21.72 -35.16 -56.29
N VAL A 536 -21.58 -35.25 -54.98
CA VAL A 536 -21.00 -36.41 -54.27
C VAL A 536 -22.13 -37.23 -53.67
N TYR A 537 -22.28 -38.46 -54.13
CA TYR A 537 -23.30 -39.39 -53.64
C TYR A 537 -22.75 -40.21 -52.48
N VAL A 538 -23.51 -40.34 -51.40
CA VAL A 538 -23.15 -41.15 -50.23
C VAL A 538 -24.02 -42.39 -50.13
N GLN A 539 -23.50 -43.45 -49.50
CA GLN A 539 -24.22 -44.72 -49.43
C GLN A 539 -25.51 -44.59 -48.61
N ALA A 540 -26.60 -45.18 -49.11
CA ALA A 540 -27.89 -45.14 -48.44
C ALA A 540 -27.80 -45.76 -47.04
N GLY A 541 -28.16 -44.97 -46.01
CA GLY A 541 -28.07 -45.36 -44.59
C GLY A 541 -26.88 -44.77 -43.84
N ASP A 542 -25.90 -44.18 -44.53
CA ASP A 542 -24.80 -43.48 -43.86
C ASP A 542 -25.26 -42.11 -43.34
N THR A 543 -26.17 -41.42 -44.04
CA THR A 543 -26.63 -40.06 -43.69
C THR A 543 -27.72 -40.03 -42.60
N PRO A 544 -27.79 -38.96 -41.78
CA PRO A 544 -28.83 -38.81 -40.77
C PRO A 544 -30.22 -38.79 -41.42
N SER A 545 -31.07 -39.76 -41.06
CA SER A 545 -32.35 -40.04 -41.76
C SER A 545 -33.47 -39.01 -41.56
N THR A 546 -33.16 -37.84 -40.99
CA THR A 546 -34.14 -36.79 -40.64
C THR A 546 -33.67 -35.38 -41.01
N ALA A 547 -32.56 -35.24 -41.73
CA ALA A 547 -32.05 -33.94 -42.14
C ALA A 547 -32.88 -33.36 -43.30
N ALA A 548 -33.23 -32.08 -43.24
CA ALA A 548 -33.88 -31.33 -44.32
C ALA A 548 -32.87 -30.97 -45.44
N ASP A 549 -33.38 -30.60 -46.63
CA ASP A 549 -32.65 -30.32 -47.89
C ASP A 549 -31.56 -29.20 -47.78
N ASP A 550 -31.45 -28.53 -46.62
CA ASP A 550 -30.53 -27.40 -46.39
C ASP A 550 -29.64 -27.53 -45.12
N ASP A 551 -29.79 -28.60 -44.33
CA ASP A 551 -29.18 -28.69 -42.98
C ASP A 551 -27.63 -28.73 -42.98
N PHE A 552 -27.02 -28.97 -44.14
CA PHE A 552 -25.57 -29.02 -44.33
C PHE A 552 -25.03 -27.87 -45.18
N ASN A 553 -25.85 -26.88 -45.53
CA ASN A 553 -25.42 -25.73 -46.31
C ASN A 553 -24.37 -24.94 -45.53
N ASP A 554 -23.39 -24.37 -46.24
CA ASP A 554 -22.26 -23.64 -45.65
C ASP A 554 -21.36 -24.48 -44.71
N MET A 555 -21.50 -25.82 -44.72
CA MET A 555 -20.57 -26.72 -44.05
C MET A 555 -19.46 -27.20 -44.98
N LEU A 556 -18.41 -27.79 -44.39
CA LEU A 556 -17.25 -28.27 -45.11
C LEU A 556 -17.36 -29.76 -45.44
N LEU A 557 -17.38 -30.09 -46.72
CA LEU A 557 -17.25 -31.46 -47.23
C LEU A 557 -15.78 -31.80 -47.47
N VAL A 558 -15.33 -32.90 -46.88
CA VAL A 558 -14.00 -33.48 -47.10
C VAL A 558 -14.15 -34.83 -47.78
N VAL A 559 -13.53 -34.99 -48.94
CA VAL A 559 -13.53 -36.24 -49.71
C VAL A 559 -12.12 -36.75 -49.89
N TYR A 560 -11.90 -38.01 -49.55
CA TYR A 560 -10.63 -38.72 -49.67
C TYR A 560 -10.74 -39.74 -50.79
N ASP A 561 -9.85 -39.72 -51.79
CA ASP A 561 -9.91 -40.59 -52.97
C ASP A 561 -9.57 -42.08 -52.74
N THR A 562 -9.51 -42.49 -51.47
CA THR A 562 -9.41 -43.89 -51.03
C THR A 562 -10.09 -44.05 -49.66
N GLY A 563 -10.38 -45.28 -49.25
CA GLY A 563 -10.93 -45.59 -47.91
C GLY A 563 -9.96 -45.40 -46.72
N THR A 564 -8.74 -44.90 -46.95
CA THR A 564 -7.70 -44.70 -45.91
C THR A 564 -7.08 -43.31 -46.00
N ARG A 565 -7.07 -42.58 -44.88
CA ARG A 565 -6.63 -41.16 -44.84
C ARG A 565 -5.13 -40.97 -45.07
N ASP A 566 -4.33 -42.00 -44.79
CA ASP A 566 -2.87 -41.87 -44.72
C ASP A 566 -2.20 -41.69 -46.10
N THR A 567 -2.89 -42.04 -47.19
CA THR A 567 -2.33 -41.98 -48.56
C THR A 567 -3.26 -41.32 -49.58
N ALA A 568 -4.46 -40.88 -49.15
CA ALA A 568 -5.47 -40.34 -50.04
C ALA A 568 -5.14 -38.91 -50.50
N ARG A 569 -5.47 -38.60 -51.75
CA ARG A 569 -5.65 -37.22 -52.19
C ARG A 569 -6.95 -36.71 -51.59
N VAL A 570 -6.89 -35.50 -51.03
CA VAL A 570 -8.03 -34.90 -50.34
C VAL A 570 -8.54 -33.72 -51.15
N ASN A 571 -9.85 -33.65 -51.32
CA ASN A 571 -10.54 -32.42 -51.70
C ASN A 571 -11.40 -31.93 -50.55
N ILE A 572 -11.36 -30.62 -50.34
CA ILE A 572 -12.16 -29.93 -49.34
C ILE A 572 -13.00 -28.89 -50.08
N ARG A 573 -14.31 -28.90 -49.89
CA ARG A 573 -15.27 -27.96 -50.52
C ARG A 573 -16.34 -27.53 -49.54
N ALA A 574 -16.86 -26.33 -49.71
CA ALA A 574 -18.10 -25.93 -49.07
C ALA A 574 -19.27 -26.67 -49.73
N ILE A 575 -20.29 -27.01 -48.94
CA ILE A 575 -21.52 -27.62 -49.40
C ILE A 575 -22.48 -26.50 -49.81
N ASP A 576 -22.93 -26.55 -51.07
CA ASP A 576 -23.94 -25.62 -51.58
C ASP A 576 -25.36 -26.09 -51.24
N ASN A 577 -25.61 -27.40 -51.31
CA ASN A 577 -26.91 -28.02 -51.04
C ASN A 577 -26.75 -29.50 -50.66
N TYR A 578 -27.66 -30.03 -49.85
CA TYR A 578 -27.78 -31.48 -49.59
C TYR A 578 -29.17 -32.00 -49.96
N ASP A 579 -29.26 -32.86 -50.97
CA ASP A 579 -30.54 -33.43 -51.43
C ASP A 579 -30.82 -34.76 -50.69
N ASP A 580 -31.86 -34.80 -49.86
CA ASP A 580 -32.25 -35.97 -49.06
C ASP A 580 -33.01 -37.01 -49.89
N SER A 581 -33.66 -36.58 -50.98
CA SER A 581 -34.41 -37.44 -51.91
C SER A 581 -33.49 -38.27 -52.80
N ASP A 582 -32.25 -37.82 -52.95
CA ASP A 582 -31.15 -38.44 -53.69
C ASP A 582 -29.84 -38.21 -52.90
N PRO A 583 -29.51 -39.03 -51.88
CA PRO A 583 -28.58 -38.69 -50.77
C PRO A 583 -27.20 -38.24 -51.27
N SER A 584 -27.06 -36.93 -51.42
CA SER A 584 -25.92 -36.34 -52.11
C SER A 584 -25.66 -34.90 -51.74
N PHE A 585 -24.39 -34.53 -51.77
CA PHE A 585 -23.91 -33.18 -51.53
C PHE A 585 -23.57 -32.52 -52.85
N THR A 586 -24.18 -31.36 -53.11
CA THR A 586 -23.84 -30.51 -54.26
C THR A 586 -22.83 -29.45 -53.81
N ILE A 587 -21.84 -29.21 -54.65
CA ILE A 587 -20.68 -28.37 -54.32
C ILE A 587 -20.23 -27.54 -55.52
N SER A 588 -19.80 -26.30 -55.24
CA SER A 588 -19.23 -25.38 -56.21
C SER A 588 -18.10 -24.59 -55.55
N PRO A 589 -16.91 -24.48 -56.18
CA PRO A 589 -16.53 -25.06 -57.48
C PRO A 589 -16.25 -26.58 -57.39
N ALA A 590 -16.24 -27.25 -58.56
CA ALA A 590 -16.06 -28.70 -58.68
C ALA A 590 -14.78 -29.25 -57.98
N LEU A 591 -14.86 -30.50 -57.52
CA LEU A 591 -13.73 -31.29 -57.04
C LEU A 591 -12.67 -31.49 -58.12
N ALA A 592 -11.42 -31.58 -57.69
CA ALA A 592 -10.30 -31.87 -58.58
C ALA A 592 -10.27 -33.34 -59.07
N PHE A 593 -11.05 -34.23 -58.46
CA PHE A 593 -11.23 -35.62 -58.89
C PHE A 593 -12.67 -36.09 -58.63
N THR A 594 -13.11 -37.07 -59.41
CA THR A 594 -14.41 -37.74 -59.19
C THR A 594 -14.26 -38.80 -58.10
N PRO A 595 -15.06 -38.77 -57.02
CA PRO A 595 -15.02 -39.79 -55.98
C PRO A 595 -15.40 -41.18 -56.52
N GLY A 596 -14.62 -42.19 -56.17
CA GLY A 596 -14.89 -43.59 -56.45
C GLY A 596 -15.88 -44.22 -55.46
N SER A 597 -16.27 -45.47 -55.73
CA SER A 597 -17.08 -46.23 -54.78
C SER A 597 -16.24 -46.65 -53.57
N GLY A 598 -16.67 -46.31 -52.35
CA GLY A 598 -15.97 -46.65 -51.11
C GLY A 598 -14.92 -45.62 -50.67
N ASP A 599 -14.81 -44.49 -51.36
CA ASP A 599 -14.00 -43.35 -50.93
C ASP A 599 -14.63 -42.70 -49.68
N LEU A 600 -13.80 -42.20 -48.76
CA LEU A 600 -14.29 -41.65 -47.49
C LEU A 600 -14.83 -40.22 -47.69
N VAL A 601 -15.99 -39.93 -47.10
CA VAL A 601 -16.64 -38.62 -47.11
C VAL A 601 -16.91 -38.18 -45.68
N GLU A 602 -16.55 -36.94 -45.33
CA GLU A 602 -16.83 -36.35 -44.02
C GLU A 602 -17.42 -34.95 -44.16
N VAL A 603 -18.28 -34.57 -43.22
CA VAL A 603 -18.82 -33.21 -43.11
C VAL A 603 -18.45 -32.60 -41.76
N TRP A 604 -17.91 -31.39 -41.81
CA TRP A 604 -17.40 -30.65 -40.66
C TRP A 604 -18.06 -29.29 -40.55
N GLN A 605 -18.34 -28.88 -39.32
CA GLN A 605 -18.85 -27.54 -39.04
C GLN A 605 -17.70 -26.54 -39.12
N ALA A 606 -17.85 -25.49 -39.94
CA ALA A 606 -16.83 -24.46 -40.13
C ALA A 606 -17.33 -23.10 -39.58
N ASP A 607 -16.41 -22.30 -39.03
CA ASP A 607 -16.68 -20.92 -38.62
C ASP A 607 -16.81 -20.01 -39.86
N THR A 608 -17.77 -19.09 -39.85
CA THR A 608 -18.23 -18.25 -40.97
C THR A 608 -17.08 -17.47 -41.64
N GLY A 609 -16.03 -17.11 -40.88
CA GLY A 609 -14.84 -16.45 -41.41
C GLY A 609 -13.97 -17.34 -42.32
N THR A 610 -13.94 -18.64 -42.06
CA THR A 610 -13.09 -19.64 -42.74
C THR A 610 -13.59 -19.99 -44.14
N LEU A 611 -14.91 -19.92 -44.37
CA LEU A 611 -15.55 -20.15 -45.67
C LEU A 611 -15.14 -19.10 -46.73
N SER A 612 -14.91 -17.85 -46.31
CA SER A 612 -14.46 -16.78 -47.22
C SER A 612 -13.01 -16.96 -47.69
N LEU A 613 -12.15 -17.53 -46.84
CA LEU A 613 -10.74 -17.83 -47.13
C LEU A 613 -10.57 -19.12 -47.97
N LEU A 614 -11.50 -20.08 -47.88
CA LEU A 614 -11.45 -21.28 -48.71
C LEU A 614 -11.82 -21.01 -50.18
N ASN A 615 -12.75 -20.08 -50.44
CA ASN A 615 -13.10 -19.66 -51.80
C ASN A 615 -11.91 -19.02 -52.55
N THR A 616 -10.93 -18.46 -51.83
CA THR A 616 -9.68 -17.95 -52.43
C THR A 616 -8.61 -19.03 -52.65
N LEU A 617 -8.71 -20.19 -51.99
CA LEU A 617 -7.83 -21.34 -52.18
C LEU A 617 -8.26 -22.28 -53.34
N ALA A 618 -9.42 -22.01 -53.96
CA ALA A 618 -10.11 -22.91 -54.88
C ALA A 618 -9.56 -22.96 -56.33
N SER A 619 -8.47 -22.26 -56.65
CA SER A 619 -7.71 -22.50 -57.88
C SER A 619 -6.67 -23.59 -57.65
N GLY A 620 -7.12 -24.85 -57.72
CA GLY A 620 -6.26 -26.02 -57.50
C GLY A 620 -4.98 -26.02 -58.36
N PHE A 621 -3.94 -26.69 -57.83
CA PHE A 621 -2.69 -26.97 -58.53
C PHE A 621 -2.98 -27.82 -59.78
N SER A 622 -3.22 -27.12 -60.90
CA SER A 622 -3.49 -27.74 -62.19
C SER A 622 -2.18 -28.26 -62.80
N GLY A 623 -2.23 -29.51 -63.28
CA GLY A 623 -1.07 -30.31 -63.61
C GLY A 623 -0.14 -29.70 -64.67
N ALA A 624 1.04 -29.29 -64.22
CA ALA A 624 2.38 -29.51 -64.76
C ALA A 624 3.30 -28.65 -63.89
N SER A 625 4.47 -29.16 -63.51
CA SER A 625 5.37 -28.53 -62.53
C SER A 625 5.44 -26.99 -62.54
N PRO A 626 5.58 -26.34 -61.36
CA PRO A 626 6.06 -26.95 -60.12
C PRO A 626 5.03 -27.01 -58.97
N ASN A 627 4.86 -28.22 -58.41
CA ASN A 627 3.96 -28.55 -57.29
C ASN A 627 4.67 -28.60 -55.92
N ARG A 628 5.43 -27.56 -55.56
CA ARG A 628 5.88 -27.33 -54.18
C ARG A 628 5.71 -25.86 -53.84
N LEU A 629 5.18 -25.56 -52.65
CA LEU A 629 5.03 -24.20 -52.13
C LEU A 629 6.33 -23.38 -52.22
N ILE A 630 7.49 -24.06 -52.11
CA ILE A 630 8.84 -23.49 -52.25
C ILE A 630 9.18 -22.98 -53.67
N ASP A 631 8.50 -23.47 -54.71
CA ASP A 631 8.75 -23.10 -56.10
C ASP A 631 7.80 -21.98 -56.57
N HIS A 632 6.60 -21.91 -56.00
CA HIS A 632 5.69 -20.76 -56.17
C HIS A 632 6.27 -19.49 -55.52
N LEU A 633 6.84 -19.62 -54.31
CA LEU A 633 7.55 -18.53 -53.64
C LEU A 633 8.83 -18.12 -54.40
N ARG A 634 9.54 -19.07 -55.03
CA ARG A 634 10.67 -18.77 -55.93
C ARG A 634 10.24 -18.06 -57.22
N SER A 635 9.05 -18.33 -57.75
CA SER A 635 8.50 -17.65 -58.94
C SER A 635 8.18 -16.18 -58.68
N ILE A 636 7.70 -15.85 -57.48
CA ILE A 636 7.38 -14.46 -57.09
C ILE A 636 8.66 -13.67 -56.77
N MET A 637 9.70 -14.35 -56.28
CA MET A 637 11.00 -13.73 -55.97
C MET A 637 12.01 -13.76 -57.12
N SER A 638 11.71 -14.39 -58.26
CA SER A 638 12.62 -14.44 -59.43
C SER A 638 12.16 -13.51 -60.55
N LYS A 639 13.13 -12.76 -61.07
CA LYS A 639 13.04 -11.67 -62.05
C LYS A 639 12.58 -12.14 -63.45
N GLY A 640 11.38 -12.71 -63.59
CA GLY A 640 11.03 -13.41 -64.84
C GLY A 640 9.57 -13.78 -65.12
N ALA A 641 8.58 -12.94 -64.78
CA ALA A 641 7.22 -13.11 -65.31
C ALA A 641 6.79 -11.88 -66.15
N VAL A 642 6.52 -12.13 -67.44
CA VAL A 642 6.17 -11.15 -68.48
C VAL A 642 4.65 -10.90 -68.47
N THR A 643 4.20 -9.65 -68.49
CA THR A 643 2.81 -9.26 -68.79
C THR A 643 2.67 -8.67 -70.21
N PRO A 644 1.46 -8.75 -70.82
CA PRO A 644 1.27 -8.83 -72.27
C PRO A 644 1.54 -7.57 -73.12
N SER A 645 1.70 -7.83 -74.41
CA SER A 645 2.30 -7.03 -75.47
C SER A 645 1.48 -5.84 -76.03
N SER A 646 1.15 -4.80 -75.25
CA SER A 646 0.51 -3.62 -75.87
C SER A 646 0.85 -2.22 -75.35
N LEU A 647 1.87 -2.01 -74.52
CA LEU A 647 2.36 -0.65 -74.23
C LEU A 647 3.88 -0.63 -73.99
N GLY A 648 4.62 0.06 -74.87
CA GLY A 648 5.92 0.72 -74.64
C GLY A 648 7.12 -0.11 -74.16
N THR A 649 8.20 -0.15 -74.95
CA THR A 649 9.49 -0.77 -74.59
C THR A 649 10.11 -0.09 -73.37
N TYR A 650 10.39 -0.85 -72.31
CA TYR A 650 11.19 -0.42 -71.16
C TYR A 650 12.66 -0.81 -71.37
N ASP A 651 13.56 0.18 -71.46
CA ASP A 651 15.02 -0.04 -71.53
C ASP A 651 15.64 0.14 -70.12
N PRO A 652 16.14 -0.93 -69.48
CA PRO A 652 16.69 -0.86 -68.13
C PRO A 652 17.99 -0.03 -68.01
N ALA A 653 18.64 0.33 -69.13
CA ALA A 653 19.81 1.20 -69.14
C ALA A 653 19.46 2.71 -69.23
N ALA A 654 18.21 3.06 -69.58
CA ALA A 654 17.77 4.46 -69.76
C ALA A 654 16.54 4.84 -68.93
N ASP A 655 15.68 3.89 -68.55
CA ASP A 655 14.36 4.14 -67.94
C ASP A 655 14.20 3.58 -66.52
N SER A 656 15.29 3.13 -65.89
CA SER A 656 15.27 2.77 -64.47
C SER A 656 15.26 4.00 -63.56
N LEU A 657 14.48 3.92 -62.47
CA LEU A 657 14.39 4.98 -61.44
C LEU A 657 15.75 5.29 -60.81
N GLU A 658 16.66 4.32 -60.81
CA GLU A 658 18.04 4.46 -60.33
C GLU A 658 18.89 5.32 -61.28
N PHE A 659 18.73 5.18 -62.59
CA PHE A 659 19.37 6.05 -63.60
C PHE A 659 18.79 7.48 -63.61
N ALA A 660 17.49 7.64 -63.33
CA ALA A 660 16.86 8.95 -63.17
C ALA A 660 17.28 9.67 -61.88
N SER A 661 17.60 8.93 -60.83
CA SER A 661 18.21 9.42 -59.58
C SER A 661 19.62 9.96 -59.82
N ASP A 662 20.47 9.19 -60.51
CA ASP A 662 21.87 9.56 -60.77
C ASP A 662 22.00 10.78 -61.72
N ARG A 663 21.08 10.92 -62.69
CA ARG A 663 21.04 12.12 -63.56
C ARG A 663 20.50 13.36 -62.87
N ARG A 664 19.64 13.22 -61.85
CA ARG A 664 19.13 14.37 -61.07
C ARG A 664 20.24 14.95 -60.18
N ALA A 665 21.09 14.09 -59.59
CA ALA A 665 22.27 14.51 -58.83
C ALA A 665 23.34 15.24 -59.67
N LEU A 666 23.42 14.96 -60.98
CA LEU A 666 24.35 15.63 -61.92
C LEU A 666 23.83 16.97 -62.48
N ILE A 667 22.52 17.24 -62.39
CA ILE A 667 21.88 18.46 -62.94
C ILE A 667 21.82 19.61 -61.91
N GLU A 668 21.88 19.32 -60.61
CA GLU A 668 21.85 20.32 -59.52
C GLU A 668 23.25 20.82 -59.12
N GLY A 669 24.12 21.05 -60.11
CA GLY A 669 25.51 21.46 -59.92
C GLY A 669 25.72 22.69 -59.03
N SER A 670 26.56 22.51 -58.01
CA SER A 670 27.56 23.45 -57.45
C SER A 670 27.32 24.95 -57.56
N GLY A 671 27.00 25.59 -56.43
CA GLY A 671 27.18 27.02 -56.26
C GLY A 671 26.82 27.48 -54.86
N PHE A 672 27.79 27.39 -53.93
CA PHE A 672 28.01 28.13 -52.67
C PHE A 672 28.69 27.20 -51.65
N ASP A 673 30.03 27.27 -51.58
CA ASP A 673 30.84 26.57 -50.57
C ASP A 673 30.86 27.40 -49.28
N THR A 674 30.35 26.82 -48.20
CA THR A 674 30.16 27.45 -46.89
C THR A 674 31.42 27.44 -46.03
N SER A 675 32.52 26.88 -46.52
CA SER A 675 33.74 26.67 -45.73
C SER A 675 34.82 27.75 -45.88
N THR A 676 34.68 28.70 -46.82
CA THR A 676 35.77 29.67 -47.12
C THR A 676 35.37 31.14 -47.12
N ASP A 677 34.17 31.51 -46.65
CA ASP A 677 33.74 32.92 -46.69
C ASP A 677 33.94 33.66 -45.35
N SER A 678 34.80 34.68 -45.38
CA SER A 678 35.34 35.46 -44.26
C SER A 678 34.30 36.09 -43.31
N LEU A 679 33.05 36.24 -43.74
CA LEU A 679 31.97 36.78 -42.91
C LEU A 679 31.37 35.73 -41.95
N LYS A 680 31.51 34.43 -42.24
CA LYS A 680 31.12 33.36 -41.34
C LYS A 680 32.15 33.17 -40.23
N GLU A 681 33.44 33.24 -40.54
CA GLU A 681 34.50 33.21 -39.50
C GLU A 681 34.42 34.41 -38.55
N ILE A 682 34.11 35.61 -39.05
CA ILE A 682 33.92 36.80 -38.19
C ILE A 682 32.66 36.64 -37.33
N ARG A 683 31.58 36.06 -37.86
CA ARG A 683 30.35 35.80 -37.11
C ARG A 683 30.54 34.71 -36.06
N ASP A 684 31.19 33.61 -36.43
CA ASP A 684 31.48 32.50 -35.53
C ASP A 684 32.48 32.95 -34.45
N ALA A 685 33.45 33.82 -34.76
CA ALA A 685 34.34 34.42 -33.76
C ALA A 685 33.63 35.41 -32.83
N ILE A 686 32.67 36.20 -33.32
CA ILE A 686 31.83 37.09 -32.50
C ILE A 686 30.90 36.28 -31.59
N ASP A 687 30.25 35.23 -32.12
CA ASP A 687 29.40 34.34 -31.33
C ASP A 687 30.21 33.57 -30.27
N THR A 688 31.46 33.19 -30.57
CA THR A 688 32.33 32.50 -29.60
C THR A 688 32.89 33.44 -28.52
N LEU A 689 33.14 34.72 -28.83
CA LEU A 689 33.65 35.70 -27.84
C LEU A 689 32.54 36.35 -26.99
N VAL A 690 31.31 36.45 -27.48
CA VAL A 690 30.20 37.14 -26.79
C VAL A 690 29.34 36.17 -25.97
N ALA A 691 29.25 34.88 -26.35
CA ALA A 691 28.42 33.91 -25.65
C ALA A 691 28.84 33.51 -24.21
N PRO A 692 30.10 33.62 -23.73
CA PRO A 692 30.39 33.23 -22.35
C PRO A 692 30.08 34.30 -21.29
N ALA A 693 29.80 35.55 -21.69
CA ALA A 693 29.74 36.69 -20.76
C ALA A 693 28.33 37.23 -20.46
N VAL A 694 27.28 36.72 -21.11
CA VAL A 694 25.89 37.10 -20.85
C VAL A 694 25.06 35.85 -20.58
N VAL A 695 25.14 35.41 -19.32
CA VAL A 695 24.15 34.61 -18.59
C VAL A 695 23.70 33.31 -19.28
N SER A 696 24.47 32.24 -19.10
CA SER A 696 23.95 30.87 -19.15
C SER A 696 22.99 30.65 -17.97
N ALA A 697 21.81 31.26 -18.03
CA ALA A 697 20.67 30.77 -17.29
C ALA A 697 20.27 29.44 -17.94
N SER A 698 20.64 28.31 -17.33
CA SER A 698 19.99 27.05 -17.66
C SER A 698 18.53 27.21 -17.23
N SER A 699 17.67 27.56 -18.17
CA SER A 699 16.24 27.34 -18.06
C SER A 699 15.91 26.23 -19.03
N LEU A 700 15.48 25.07 -18.54
CA LEU A 700 14.89 24.01 -19.33
C LEU A 700 13.85 24.60 -20.30
N SER A 701 13.79 24.06 -21.51
CA SER A 701 12.94 24.63 -22.55
C SER A 701 11.45 24.44 -22.21
N GLY A 702 10.69 25.51 -21.95
CA GLY A 702 9.20 25.50 -21.98
C GLY A 702 8.47 24.42 -21.15
N SER A 703 7.31 23.94 -21.62
CA SER A 703 6.43 22.97 -20.94
C SER A 703 6.98 21.53 -20.96
N GLY A 704 6.63 20.73 -19.94
CA GLY A 704 7.00 19.31 -19.82
C GLY A 704 7.20 18.88 -18.37
N PHE A 705 7.27 17.58 -18.11
CA PHE A 705 7.48 17.01 -16.78
C PHE A 705 8.78 17.50 -16.14
N LEU A 706 9.91 17.40 -16.83
CA LEU A 706 11.22 17.81 -16.28
C LEU A 706 11.25 19.30 -15.93
N SER A 707 10.77 20.15 -16.84
CA SER A 707 10.67 21.61 -16.63
C SER A 707 9.75 21.96 -15.45
N ASP A 708 8.60 21.28 -15.35
CA ASP A 708 7.66 21.51 -14.26
C ASP A 708 8.23 21.08 -12.90
N VAL A 709 8.89 19.92 -12.83
CA VAL A 709 9.49 19.40 -11.59
C VAL A 709 10.64 20.30 -11.16
N VAL A 710 11.54 20.69 -12.07
CA VAL A 710 12.63 21.63 -11.75
C VAL A 710 12.08 22.97 -11.27
N SER A 711 11.02 23.49 -11.89
CA SER A 711 10.36 24.72 -11.43
C SER A 711 9.79 24.58 -10.01
N LEU A 712 9.19 23.44 -9.68
CA LEU A 712 8.69 23.14 -8.33
C LEU A 712 9.83 23.00 -7.32
N VAL A 713 10.91 22.33 -7.68
CA VAL A 713 12.11 22.17 -6.83
C VAL A 713 12.71 23.53 -6.54
N ARG A 714 12.97 24.35 -7.57
CA ARG A 714 13.49 25.72 -7.40
C ARG A 714 12.60 26.56 -6.48
N LYS A 715 11.28 26.44 -6.61
CA LYS A 715 10.33 27.12 -5.70
C LYS A 715 10.39 26.60 -4.26
N ALA A 716 10.61 25.30 -4.07
CA ALA A 716 10.70 24.69 -2.74
C ALA A 716 12.04 24.96 -2.05
N THR A 717 13.14 25.05 -2.81
CA THR A 717 14.49 25.34 -2.30
C THR A 717 14.80 26.84 -2.25
N ASP A 718 13.99 27.70 -2.88
CA ASP A 718 14.20 29.16 -3.03
C ASP A 718 15.45 29.47 -3.89
N GLU A 719 15.67 28.64 -4.90
CA GLU A 719 16.82 28.75 -5.81
C GLU A 719 16.57 29.83 -6.88
N PRO A 720 17.40 30.89 -6.96
CA PRO A 720 17.18 31.98 -7.90
C PRO A 720 17.30 31.52 -9.37
N SER A 721 16.52 32.15 -10.26
CA SER A 721 16.60 31.88 -11.71
C SER A 721 17.82 32.52 -12.38
N GLN A 722 18.41 33.55 -11.75
CA GLN A 722 19.65 34.19 -12.20
C GLN A 722 20.80 33.77 -11.29
N SER A 723 21.83 33.16 -11.87
CA SER A 723 23.00 32.63 -11.16
C SER A 723 22.67 31.56 -10.09
N PRO A 724 21.94 30.49 -10.45
CA PRO A 724 21.63 29.43 -9.51
C PRO A 724 22.90 28.69 -9.04
N LYS A 725 22.89 28.26 -7.79
CA LYS A 725 23.86 27.36 -7.18
C LYS A 725 23.81 25.97 -7.81
N TYR A 726 22.61 25.48 -8.12
CA TYR A 726 22.40 24.23 -8.86
C TYR A 726 21.90 24.52 -10.26
N THR A 727 22.61 24.04 -11.27
CA THR A 727 22.16 24.13 -12.66
C THR A 727 20.96 23.22 -12.89
N ASP A 728 20.17 23.46 -13.94
CA ASP A 728 19.05 22.57 -14.25
C ASP A 728 19.52 21.14 -14.56
N GLY A 729 20.73 20.98 -15.09
CA GLY A 729 21.35 19.66 -15.27
C GLY A 729 21.57 18.95 -13.94
N ASP A 730 22.11 19.66 -12.94
CA ASP A 730 22.32 19.10 -11.60
C ASP A 730 20.98 18.70 -10.96
N ILE A 731 19.94 19.55 -11.09
CA ILE A 731 18.62 19.25 -10.53
C ILE A 731 18.00 18.03 -11.22
N VAL A 732 18.16 17.87 -12.54
CA VAL A 732 17.67 16.67 -13.25
C VAL A 732 18.32 15.38 -12.73
N GLU A 733 19.59 15.41 -12.36
CA GLU A 733 20.27 14.28 -11.72
C GLU A 733 19.66 13.98 -10.32
N TYR A 734 19.42 15.01 -9.51
CA TYR A 734 18.73 14.83 -8.23
C TYR A 734 17.29 14.32 -8.40
N ILE A 735 16.60 14.72 -9.47
CA ILE A 735 15.24 14.24 -9.77
C ILE A 735 15.24 12.73 -10.02
N GLN A 736 16.26 12.21 -10.73
CA GLN A 736 16.38 10.76 -10.95
C GLN A 736 16.58 10.03 -9.62
N ALA A 737 17.51 10.47 -8.78
CA ALA A 737 17.73 9.87 -7.45
C ALA A 737 16.48 9.95 -6.54
N GLY A 738 15.81 11.11 -6.52
CA GLY A 738 14.59 11.30 -5.74
C GLY A 738 13.43 10.44 -6.23
N MET A 739 13.37 10.15 -7.53
CA MET A 739 12.38 9.27 -8.12
C MET A 739 12.61 7.80 -7.70
N ASP A 740 13.85 7.32 -7.68
CA ASP A 740 14.18 5.96 -7.22
C ASP A 740 13.75 5.73 -5.77
N ALA A 741 14.01 6.72 -4.90
CA ALA A 741 13.59 6.66 -3.50
C ALA A 741 12.05 6.60 -3.39
N VAL A 742 11.34 7.45 -4.12
CA VAL A 742 9.86 7.47 -4.11
C VAL A 742 9.29 6.15 -4.62
N MET A 743 9.86 5.55 -5.67
CA MET A 743 9.38 4.29 -6.21
C MET A 743 9.61 3.11 -5.27
N THR A 744 10.77 3.08 -4.61
CA THR A 744 11.07 2.10 -3.56
C THR A 744 10.09 2.24 -2.38
N ASP A 745 9.84 3.46 -1.94
CA ASP A 745 8.89 3.74 -0.86
C ASP A 745 7.44 3.38 -1.21
N ILE A 746 7.07 3.47 -2.48
CA ILE A 746 5.77 3.00 -2.95
C ILE A 746 5.74 1.47 -2.90
N ALA A 747 6.71 0.80 -3.54
CA ALA A 747 6.73 -0.66 -3.67
C ALA A 747 6.70 -1.39 -2.31
N ILE A 748 7.38 -0.86 -1.29
CA ILE A 748 7.44 -1.49 0.04
C ILE A 748 6.17 -1.26 0.88
N ASN A 749 5.54 -0.08 0.76
CA ASN A 749 4.54 0.39 1.73
C ASN A 749 3.12 0.46 1.16
N THR A 750 2.85 -0.12 -0.01
CA THR A 750 1.53 -0.09 -0.62
C THR A 750 1.15 -1.48 -1.12
N ASP A 751 -0.10 -1.88 -0.87
CA ASP A 751 -0.64 -3.15 -1.36
C ASP A 751 -0.98 -3.11 -2.86
N HIS A 752 -0.82 -1.95 -3.48
CA HIS A 752 -1.17 -1.65 -4.87
C HIS A 752 0.05 -1.04 -5.59
N PRO A 753 1.16 -1.79 -5.70
CA PRO A 753 2.40 -1.27 -6.28
C PRO A 753 2.21 -0.97 -7.77
N ILE A 754 3.05 -0.08 -8.29
CA ILE A 754 3.04 0.23 -9.72
C ILE A 754 3.77 -0.88 -10.45
N VAL A 755 3.10 -1.52 -11.40
CA VAL A 755 3.66 -2.67 -12.11
C VAL A 755 3.79 -2.37 -13.60
N VAL A 756 4.94 -2.72 -14.17
CA VAL A 756 5.22 -2.62 -15.61
C VAL A 756 5.29 -4.01 -16.22
N ARG A 757 4.80 -4.12 -17.46
CA ARG A 757 4.83 -5.36 -18.25
C ARG A 757 5.79 -5.20 -19.43
N TYR A 758 6.63 -6.20 -19.64
CA TYR A 758 7.57 -6.27 -20.75
C TYR A 758 7.57 -7.68 -21.35
N SER A 759 7.61 -7.81 -22.67
CA SER A 759 7.59 -9.11 -23.33
C SER A 759 8.95 -9.42 -23.95
N ILE A 760 9.44 -10.63 -23.72
CA ILE A 760 10.60 -11.19 -24.43
C ILE A 760 10.17 -12.37 -25.28
N THR A 761 10.62 -12.43 -26.53
CA THR A 761 10.43 -13.60 -27.38
C THR A 761 11.65 -14.49 -27.24
N LEU A 762 11.42 -15.76 -26.88
CA LEU A 762 12.48 -16.74 -26.74
C LEU A 762 13.07 -17.06 -28.11
N VAL A 763 14.36 -17.38 -28.12
CA VAL A 763 15.13 -17.71 -29.31
C VAL A 763 15.92 -18.97 -29.02
N ASP A 764 15.90 -19.91 -29.95
CA ASP A 764 16.60 -21.20 -29.80
C ASP A 764 18.09 -21.00 -29.50
N GLY A 765 18.56 -21.72 -28.48
CA GLY A 765 19.94 -21.62 -27.99
C GLY A 765 20.29 -20.30 -27.26
N THR A 766 19.34 -19.39 -27.04
CA THR A 766 19.58 -18.14 -26.28
C THR A 766 19.10 -18.27 -24.84
N GLN A 767 20.02 -18.14 -23.89
CA GLN A 767 19.71 -18.22 -22.46
C GLN A 767 19.74 -16.86 -21.74
N TYR A 768 20.21 -15.81 -22.41
CA TYR A 768 20.49 -14.49 -21.81
C TYR A 768 19.65 -13.43 -22.50
N TYR A 769 18.77 -12.77 -21.74
CA TYR A 769 17.92 -11.67 -22.21
C TYR A 769 18.24 -10.41 -21.45
N VAL A 770 18.66 -9.36 -22.15
CA VAL A 770 18.96 -8.05 -21.53
C VAL A 770 17.66 -7.40 -21.10
N LEU A 771 17.54 -7.17 -19.80
CA LEU A 771 16.38 -6.53 -19.22
C LEU A 771 16.42 -5.01 -19.45
N PRO A 772 15.26 -4.35 -19.49
CA PRO A 772 15.19 -2.90 -19.36
C PRO A 772 15.89 -2.45 -18.06
N PRO A 773 16.70 -1.37 -18.09
CA PRO A 773 17.34 -0.84 -16.88
C PRO A 773 16.34 -0.44 -15.78
N ASN A 774 15.08 -0.17 -16.15
CA ASN A 774 14.06 0.15 -15.16
C ASN A 774 13.56 -1.02 -14.32
N VAL A 775 14.10 -2.24 -14.44
CA VAL A 775 13.65 -3.37 -13.61
C VAL A 775 14.26 -3.27 -12.21
N ALA A 776 13.45 -2.95 -11.20
CA ALA A 776 13.87 -3.00 -9.80
C ALA A 776 13.71 -4.41 -9.22
N GLU A 777 12.50 -4.95 -9.30
CA GLU A 777 12.15 -6.28 -8.79
C GLU A 777 11.25 -6.99 -9.79
N LEU A 778 11.61 -8.22 -10.16
CA LEU A 778 10.83 -9.04 -11.09
C LEU A 778 9.86 -9.92 -10.31
N ILE A 779 8.57 -9.69 -10.52
CA ILE A 779 7.47 -10.33 -9.78
C ILE A 779 7.07 -11.63 -10.46
N ARG A 780 6.93 -11.59 -11.78
CA ARG A 780 6.43 -12.73 -12.57
C ARG A 780 7.11 -12.80 -13.92
N VAL A 781 7.35 -14.04 -14.37
CA VAL A 781 7.76 -14.37 -15.74
C VAL A 781 6.84 -15.48 -16.23
N ALA A 782 5.91 -15.18 -17.14
CA ALA A 782 4.88 -16.14 -17.55
C ALA A 782 4.60 -16.08 -19.04
N LYS A 783 4.23 -17.21 -19.63
CA LYS A 783 3.63 -17.19 -20.97
C LYS A 783 2.15 -16.89 -20.83
N ILE A 784 1.71 -15.77 -21.36
CA ILE A 784 0.30 -15.39 -21.38
C ILE A 784 -0.31 -15.89 -22.68
N ASN A 785 -1.44 -16.59 -22.59
CA ASN A 785 -2.22 -16.97 -23.75
C ASN A 785 -2.82 -15.70 -24.38
N SER A 786 -2.49 -15.42 -25.64
CA SER A 786 -2.92 -14.20 -26.32
C SER A 786 -4.44 -14.12 -26.55
N THR A 787 -5.16 -15.24 -26.45
CA THR A 787 -6.60 -15.31 -26.69
C THR A 787 -7.39 -15.20 -25.40
N THR A 788 -6.96 -15.88 -24.33
CA THR A 788 -7.67 -15.87 -23.04
C THR A 788 -7.16 -14.79 -22.08
N GLY A 789 -5.94 -14.29 -22.29
CA GLY A 789 -5.27 -13.36 -21.36
C GLY A 789 -4.81 -14.01 -20.06
N LEU A 790 -4.95 -15.34 -19.92
CA LEU A 790 -4.53 -16.10 -18.74
C LEU A 790 -3.13 -16.67 -18.92
N PRO A 791 -2.36 -16.87 -17.84
CA PRO A 791 -1.07 -17.54 -17.91
C PRO A 791 -1.22 -19.01 -18.33
N GLU A 792 -0.59 -19.42 -19.42
CA GLU A 792 -0.46 -20.85 -19.79
C GLU A 792 0.48 -21.57 -18.83
N TYR A 793 1.57 -20.90 -18.48
CA TYR A 793 2.51 -21.35 -17.46
C TYR A 793 3.28 -20.16 -16.89
N GLU A 794 3.80 -20.34 -15.68
CA GLU A 794 4.66 -19.39 -15.00
C GLU A 794 6.03 -20.01 -14.70
N ALA A 795 7.07 -19.21 -14.92
CA ALA A 795 8.45 -19.52 -14.60
C ALA A 795 8.79 -19.01 -13.22
N TRP A 796 9.16 -19.93 -12.33
CA TRP A 796 9.51 -19.59 -10.96
C TRP A 796 11.01 -19.37 -10.81
N PRO A 797 11.44 -18.35 -10.04
CA PRO A 797 12.84 -18.18 -9.70
C PRO A 797 13.31 -19.36 -8.84
N GLY A 798 14.57 -19.77 -8.98
CA GLY A 798 15.12 -20.87 -8.20
C GLY A 798 16.59 -20.67 -7.85
N SER A 799 17.01 -21.27 -6.74
CA SER A 799 18.43 -21.38 -6.40
C SER A 799 19.15 -22.28 -7.41
N TYR A 800 20.43 -22.03 -7.66
CA TYR A 800 21.29 -22.92 -8.48
C TYR A 800 21.36 -24.34 -7.90
N MET A 801 21.05 -24.49 -6.61
CA MET A 801 21.07 -25.77 -5.89
C MET A 801 19.70 -26.47 -5.91
N ASN A 802 18.70 -25.93 -6.62
CA ASN A 802 17.40 -26.58 -6.74
C ASN A 802 17.54 -27.87 -7.58
N PRO A 803 17.26 -29.07 -7.02
CA PRO A 803 17.39 -30.33 -7.75
C PRO A 803 16.44 -30.46 -8.95
N GLY A 804 15.36 -29.69 -9.02
CA GLY A 804 14.45 -29.62 -10.18
C GLY A 804 14.92 -28.68 -11.30
N GLY A 805 16.05 -27.98 -11.12
CA GLY A 805 16.48 -26.87 -11.96
C GLY A 805 15.75 -25.57 -11.61
N ALA A 806 16.47 -24.45 -11.55
CA ALA A 806 15.86 -23.14 -11.42
C ALA A 806 15.17 -22.74 -12.74
N GLY A 807 14.02 -22.07 -12.70
CA GLY A 807 13.34 -21.60 -13.92
C GLY A 807 14.12 -20.46 -14.57
N TRP A 808 14.31 -19.38 -13.81
CA TRP A 808 15.11 -18.22 -14.20
C TRP A 808 15.89 -17.63 -13.03
N LYS A 809 16.86 -16.78 -13.35
CA LYS A 809 17.63 -15.99 -12.37
C LYS A 809 18.08 -14.65 -12.97
N LEU A 810 18.23 -13.64 -12.12
CA LEU A 810 18.83 -12.36 -12.50
C LEU A 810 20.34 -12.41 -12.28
N GLU A 811 21.09 -12.06 -13.33
CA GLU A 811 22.55 -11.92 -13.32
C GLU A 811 22.90 -10.49 -13.76
N GLY A 812 22.90 -9.55 -12.81
CA GLY A 812 22.95 -8.13 -13.14
C GLY A 812 21.68 -7.70 -13.88
N ASN A 813 21.83 -7.00 -15.02
CA ASN A 813 20.71 -6.56 -15.86
C ASN A 813 20.30 -7.61 -16.93
N VAL A 814 20.53 -8.89 -16.66
CA VAL A 814 20.24 -9.98 -17.60
C VAL A 814 19.34 -11.00 -16.91
N LEU A 815 18.22 -11.32 -17.56
CA LEU A 815 17.40 -12.48 -17.22
C LEU A 815 18.04 -13.71 -17.85
N ARG A 816 18.51 -14.62 -17.00
CA ARG A 816 19.04 -15.92 -17.42
C ARG A 816 17.99 -17.01 -17.23
N LEU A 817 17.65 -17.70 -18.31
CA LEU A 817 16.82 -18.90 -18.27
C LEU A 817 17.70 -20.12 -18.02
N LEU A 818 17.42 -20.88 -16.96
CA LEU A 818 18.28 -21.96 -16.46
C LEU A 818 17.81 -23.36 -16.87
N ARG A 819 16.64 -23.45 -17.51
CA ARG A 819 16.09 -24.65 -18.16
C ARG A 819 15.98 -24.40 -19.66
N ASP A 820 15.95 -25.43 -20.48
CA ASP A 820 15.56 -25.27 -21.89
C ASP A 820 14.04 -25.10 -21.97
N TRP A 821 13.61 -23.85 -22.16
CA TRP A 821 12.21 -23.48 -22.43
C TRP A 821 11.95 -23.62 -23.93
N ASN A 822 10.69 -23.84 -24.34
CA ASN A 822 10.34 -23.91 -25.76
C ASN A 822 10.84 -22.65 -26.47
N SER A 823 11.70 -22.84 -27.47
CA SER A 823 12.57 -21.79 -28.01
C SER A 823 11.90 -20.69 -28.85
N THR A 824 10.57 -20.64 -28.88
CA THR A 824 9.78 -19.67 -29.65
C THR A 824 8.66 -19.01 -28.84
N ASP A 825 8.48 -19.38 -27.57
CA ASP A 825 7.43 -18.79 -26.75
C ASP A 825 7.75 -17.31 -26.45
N THR A 826 6.72 -16.46 -26.32
CA THR A 826 6.87 -15.09 -25.82
C THR A 826 6.48 -15.06 -24.35
N LEU A 827 7.43 -14.69 -23.50
CA LEU A 827 7.22 -14.55 -22.06
C LEU A 827 6.90 -13.09 -21.72
N GLU A 828 5.86 -12.88 -20.92
CA GLU A 828 5.56 -11.61 -20.26
C GLU A 828 6.26 -11.57 -18.90
N LEU A 829 7.06 -10.53 -18.72
CA LEU A 829 7.71 -10.15 -17.48
C LEU A 829 6.87 -9.07 -16.82
N MET A 830 6.64 -9.23 -15.54
CA MET A 830 5.92 -8.27 -14.70
C MET A 830 6.85 -7.84 -13.58
N TYR A 831 7.12 -6.54 -13.45
CA TYR A 831 8.13 -6.03 -12.53
C TYR A 831 7.75 -4.69 -11.92
N TYR A 832 8.32 -4.39 -10.75
CA TYR A 832 8.30 -3.06 -10.17
C TYR A 832 9.36 -2.19 -10.83
N PRO A 833 8.99 -1.03 -11.39
CA PRO A 833 9.94 -0.17 -12.07
C PRO A 833 10.77 0.65 -11.07
N ASN A 834 12.05 0.83 -11.36
CA ASN A 834 12.87 1.91 -10.81
C ASN A 834 12.84 3.12 -11.78
N SER A 835 13.62 4.16 -11.49
CA SER A 835 13.73 5.37 -12.32
C SER A 835 15.10 5.55 -12.99
N GLU A 836 15.88 4.48 -13.10
CA GLU A 836 17.20 4.47 -13.70
C GLU A 836 17.24 4.97 -15.16
N PRO A 837 16.21 4.80 -16.03
CA PRO A 837 16.36 5.25 -17.39
C PRO A 837 16.38 6.77 -17.54
N ALA A 838 17.21 7.21 -18.48
CA ALA A 838 17.47 8.62 -18.66
C ALA A 838 16.25 9.36 -19.25
N MET A 839 15.56 10.13 -18.41
CA MET A 839 14.49 11.03 -18.87
C MET A 839 15.06 12.15 -19.73
N HIS A 840 14.36 12.48 -20.82
CA HIS A 840 14.77 13.57 -21.69
C HIS A 840 13.60 14.19 -22.44
N LYS A 841 13.83 15.41 -22.93
CA LYS A 841 12.97 16.11 -23.88
C LYS A 841 13.77 16.45 -25.13
N ALA A 842 13.18 16.24 -26.31
CA ALA A 842 13.84 16.56 -27.56
C ALA A 842 12.83 16.77 -28.71
N THR A 843 13.36 17.13 -29.87
CA THR A 843 12.60 17.14 -31.13
C THR A 843 12.86 15.84 -31.88
N ALA A 844 11.80 15.13 -32.27
CA ALA A 844 11.91 13.84 -32.95
C ALA A 844 12.51 14.00 -34.35
N SER A 845 13.33 13.03 -34.78
CA SER A 845 13.93 13.03 -36.12
C SER A 845 13.00 12.50 -37.20
N SER A 846 12.13 11.55 -36.85
CA SER A 846 11.05 11.04 -37.70
C SER A 846 10.01 10.33 -36.84
N VAL A 847 8.77 10.27 -37.33
CA VAL A 847 7.65 9.56 -36.68
C VAL A 847 6.87 8.77 -37.74
N ALA A 848 6.42 7.57 -37.35
CA ALA A 848 5.51 6.72 -38.10
C ALA A 848 4.37 6.25 -37.18
N ALA A 849 3.36 5.56 -37.72
CA ALA A 849 2.16 5.17 -36.97
C ALA A 849 2.46 4.50 -35.62
N GLY A 850 3.40 3.53 -35.58
CA GLY A 850 3.75 2.80 -34.35
C GLY A 850 5.16 3.05 -33.80
N THR A 851 5.89 4.04 -34.34
CA THR A 851 7.30 4.26 -33.96
C THR A 851 7.70 5.73 -33.96
N ILE A 852 8.67 6.08 -33.13
CA ILE A 852 9.30 7.41 -33.08
C ILE A 852 10.83 7.27 -33.04
N THR A 853 11.54 8.09 -33.83
CA THR A 853 13.01 8.08 -33.87
C THR A 853 13.57 9.23 -33.03
N PHE A 854 14.34 8.90 -32.00
CA PHE A 854 14.99 9.88 -31.14
C PHE A 854 16.23 10.49 -31.83
N PRO A 855 16.49 11.80 -31.63
CA PRO A 855 17.64 12.49 -32.23
C PRO A 855 18.97 12.09 -31.60
N SER A 856 20.09 12.63 -32.08
CA SER A 856 21.44 12.38 -31.52
C SER A 856 21.77 13.26 -30.34
N SER A 857 21.00 14.32 -30.16
CA SER A 857 21.14 15.28 -29.08
C SER A 857 19.75 15.60 -28.56
N VAL A 858 19.61 15.64 -27.25
CA VAL A 858 18.37 16.01 -26.56
C VAL A 858 18.42 17.47 -26.17
N THR A 859 17.24 18.10 -26.07
CA THR A 859 17.11 19.51 -25.66
C THR A 859 17.33 19.64 -24.16
N ASP A 860 16.71 18.73 -23.40
CA ASP A 860 16.77 18.71 -21.94
C ASP A 860 16.97 17.25 -21.46
N GLY A 861 17.71 17.05 -20.36
CA GLY A 861 18.03 15.73 -19.81
C GLY A 861 19.15 15.01 -20.56
N THR A 862 19.21 13.68 -20.44
CA THR A 862 20.29 12.85 -21.00
C THR A 862 19.71 11.78 -21.92
N LEU A 863 20.31 11.58 -23.10
CA LEU A 863 19.94 10.47 -23.98
C LEU A 863 20.62 9.18 -23.52
N GLY A 864 19.84 8.19 -23.12
CA GLY A 864 20.33 6.87 -22.76
C GLY A 864 20.77 6.07 -24.00
N THR A 865 21.87 5.34 -23.85
CA THR A 865 22.49 4.56 -24.94
C THR A 865 22.50 3.06 -24.68
N ARG A 866 21.83 2.60 -23.61
CA ARG A 866 21.78 1.17 -23.26
C ARG A 866 20.69 0.46 -24.07
N PRO A 867 20.85 -0.84 -24.37
CA PRO A 867 19.78 -1.65 -24.94
C PRO A 867 18.53 -1.59 -24.08
N ASN A 868 17.35 -1.47 -24.70
CA ASN A 868 16.05 -1.41 -24.01
C ASN A 868 15.91 -0.28 -22.96
N GLU A 869 16.74 0.78 -23.02
CA GLU A 869 16.72 1.90 -22.07
C GLU A 869 15.29 2.40 -21.77
N TYR A 870 14.53 2.69 -22.81
CA TYR A 870 13.25 3.39 -22.71
C TYR A 870 12.03 2.47 -22.60
N VAL A 871 12.25 1.16 -22.56
CA VAL A 871 11.15 0.20 -22.52
C VAL A 871 10.40 0.31 -21.19
N GLY A 872 9.07 0.40 -21.24
CA GLY A 872 8.23 0.66 -20.07
C GLY A 872 8.04 2.15 -19.74
N MET A 873 8.68 3.07 -20.46
CA MET A 873 8.45 4.51 -20.33
C MET A 873 7.34 5.01 -21.27
N LEU A 874 6.76 6.16 -20.94
CA LEU A 874 5.85 6.89 -21.81
C LEU A 874 6.63 7.86 -22.70
N CYS A 875 6.36 7.78 -24.00
CA CYS A 875 6.65 8.86 -24.93
C CYS A 875 5.42 9.77 -25.00
N ARG A 876 5.60 11.05 -24.63
CA ARG A 876 4.55 12.06 -24.66
C ARG A 876 4.89 13.15 -25.65
N ILE A 877 3.93 13.51 -26.50
CA ILE A 877 4.06 14.64 -27.41
C ILE A 877 3.65 15.92 -26.69
N LEU A 878 4.56 16.89 -26.68
CA LEU A 878 4.36 18.21 -26.07
C LEU A 878 3.86 19.24 -27.08
N SER A 879 4.38 19.18 -28.30
CA SER A 879 3.90 19.98 -29.42
C SER A 879 4.16 19.28 -30.75
N SER A 880 3.25 19.48 -31.70
CA SER A 880 3.36 19.06 -33.10
C SER A 880 2.67 20.11 -33.97
N ASP A 881 2.90 20.10 -35.28
CA ASP A 881 2.19 21.01 -36.19
C ASP A 881 0.66 20.72 -36.21
N THR A 882 0.26 19.52 -35.79
CA THR A 882 -1.13 19.11 -35.57
C THR A 882 -1.71 19.52 -34.21
N ASN A 883 -0.90 20.07 -33.29
CA ASN A 883 -1.29 20.47 -31.92
C ASN A 883 -2.01 19.37 -31.10
N LEU A 884 -1.68 18.09 -31.33
CA LEU A 884 -2.22 16.97 -30.57
C LEU A 884 -1.28 16.58 -29.41
N GLN A 885 -1.84 16.36 -28.23
CA GLN A 885 -1.15 15.77 -27.07
C GLN A 885 -1.52 14.29 -26.99
N GLU A 886 -0.62 13.43 -27.46
CA GLU A 886 -0.76 11.98 -27.37
C GLU A 886 0.35 11.39 -26.49
N GLU A 887 0.01 10.34 -25.73
CA GLU A 887 0.92 9.58 -24.87
C GLU A 887 0.90 8.12 -25.29
N ARG A 888 2.07 7.49 -25.39
CA ARG A 888 2.21 6.07 -25.77
C ARG A 888 3.30 5.39 -24.95
N LEU A 889 3.02 4.17 -24.50
CA LEU A 889 3.99 3.30 -23.85
C LEU A 889 5.01 2.79 -24.87
N ILE A 890 6.29 2.83 -24.53
CA ILE A 890 7.37 2.27 -25.34
C ILE A 890 7.54 0.78 -25.01
N THR A 891 7.42 -0.09 -26.01
CA THR A 891 7.53 -1.56 -25.88
C THR A 891 8.84 -2.11 -26.42
N GLY A 892 9.57 -1.33 -27.22
CA GLY A 892 10.87 -1.71 -27.77
C GLY A 892 11.73 -0.49 -28.06
N TYR A 893 13.05 -0.63 -27.94
CA TYR A 893 14.00 0.42 -28.29
C TYR A 893 15.27 -0.16 -28.91
N VAL A 894 15.62 0.30 -30.11
CA VAL A 894 16.81 -0.15 -30.83
C VAL A 894 17.87 0.96 -30.80
N VAL A 895 18.96 0.75 -30.05
CA VAL A 895 20.01 1.77 -29.83
C VAL A 895 20.66 2.26 -31.13
N SER A 896 20.92 1.35 -32.08
CA SER A 896 21.64 1.69 -33.33
C SER A 896 20.84 2.62 -34.24
N THR A 897 19.51 2.46 -34.27
CA THR A 897 18.61 3.31 -35.07
C THR A 897 17.94 4.40 -34.23
N ARG A 898 17.96 4.28 -32.89
CA ARG A 898 17.23 5.10 -31.90
C ARG A 898 15.73 5.13 -32.13
N VAL A 899 15.21 4.05 -32.71
CA VAL A 899 13.77 3.88 -32.95
C VAL A 899 13.16 3.26 -31.70
N ALA A 900 12.18 3.97 -31.13
CA ALA A 900 11.30 3.46 -30.10
C ALA A 900 10.00 2.94 -30.74
N THR A 901 9.64 1.71 -30.41
CA THR A 901 8.38 1.06 -30.80
C THR A 901 7.32 1.30 -29.73
N LEU A 902 6.10 1.62 -30.14
CA LEU A 902 5.01 2.01 -29.26
C LEU A 902 4.02 0.85 -29.08
N ALA A 903 3.40 0.76 -27.91
CA ALA A 903 2.41 -0.27 -27.59
C ALA A 903 1.12 -0.18 -28.43
N LYS A 904 0.77 1.03 -28.82
CA LYS A 904 -0.38 1.35 -29.68
C LYS A 904 0.07 2.40 -30.68
N ASP A 905 -0.41 2.29 -31.90
CA ASP A 905 -0.22 3.33 -32.91
C ASP A 905 -0.74 4.70 -32.44
N TRP A 906 -0.15 5.78 -32.94
CA TRP A 906 -0.70 7.12 -32.81
C TRP A 906 -2.10 7.16 -33.41
N ASP A 907 -3.05 7.78 -32.70
CA ASP A 907 -4.44 7.85 -33.22
C ASP A 907 -4.46 8.73 -34.47
N THR A 908 -3.62 9.78 -34.48
CA THR A 908 -3.22 10.49 -35.69
C THR A 908 -1.70 10.59 -35.73
N THR A 909 -1.07 10.06 -36.80
CA THR A 909 0.40 10.14 -36.92
C THR A 909 0.85 11.61 -36.91
N PRO A 910 1.65 12.03 -35.91
CA PRO A 910 2.11 13.40 -35.81
C PRO A 910 3.01 13.75 -37.00
N ILE A 911 2.86 14.96 -37.52
CA ILE A 911 3.67 15.48 -38.64
C ILE A 911 4.36 16.78 -38.24
N GLY A 912 5.38 17.17 -39.02
CA GLY A 912 6.10 18.42 -38.81
C GLY A 912 7.13 18.37 -37.70
N THR A 913 7.30 19.49 -36.98
CA THR A 913 8.28 19.58 -35.88
C THR A 913 7.68 19.03 -34.58
N ILE A 914 8.08 17.84 -34.18
CA ILE A 914 7.48 17.13 -33.05
C ILE A 914 8.39 17.25 -31.84
N VAL A 915 7.96 18.00 -30.83
CA VAL A 915 8.62 18.07 -29.53
C VAL A 915 7.99 17.03 -28.62
N TYR A 916 8.81 16.16 -28.05
CA TYR A 916 8.37 15.07 -27.18
C TYR A 916 9.20 15.02 -25.90
N GLU A 917 8.66 14.34 -24.90
CA GLU A 917 9.38 13.95 -23.70
C GLU A 917 9.24 12.44 -23.45
N VAL A 918 10.27 11.85 -22.85
CA VAL A 918 10.26 10.46 -22.39
C VAL A 918 10.33 10.45 -20.88
N VAL A 919 9.30 9.90 -20.26
CA VAL A 919 9.07 9.95 -18.82
C VAL A 919 8.51 8.62 -18.31
N PRO A 920 8.64 8.31 -17.01
CA PRO A 920 8.01 7.13 -16.44
C PRO A 920 6.47 7.15 -16.61
N ILE A 921 5.85 5.97 -16.68
CA ILE A 921 4.40 5.81 -16.92
C ILE A 921 3.51 6.51 -15.87
N PHE A 922 4.05 6.70 -14.68
CA PHE A 922 3.38 7.29 -13.51
C PHE A 922 3.77 8.76 -13.26
N SER A 923 4.47 9.39 -14.22
CA SER A 923 5.02 10.77 -14.11
C SER A 923 4.00 11.81 -13.65
N ARG A 924 2.75 11.77 -14.12
CA ARG A 924 1.70 12.72 -13.69
C ARG A 924 1.34 12.59 -12.20
N THR A 925 1.31 11.38 -11.68
CA THR A 925 0.85 11.07 -10.32
C THR A 925 1.91 11.42 -9.27
N ILE A 926 3.17 11.15 -9.58
CA ILE A 926 4.30 11.31 -8.67
C ILE A 926 4.94 12.71 -8.68
N LYS A 927 4.64 13.54 -9.70
CA LYS A 927 5.31 14.82 -9.98
C LYS A 927 5.61 15.66 -8.73
N HIS A 928 4.60 15.86 -7.89
CA HIS A 928 4.75 16.68 -6.67
C HIS A 928 5.57 15.98 -5.57
N VAL A 929 5.42 14.66 -5.45
CA VAL A 929 6.12 13.85 -4.45
C VAL A 929 7.62 13.81 -4.77
N VAL A 930 7.97 13.61 -6.04
CA VAL A 930 9.36 13.62 -6.53
C VAL A 930 9.99 15.00 -6.39
N ALA A 931 9.27 16.07 -6.75
CA ALA A 931 9.77 17.43 -6.56
C ALA A 931 10.10 17.73 -5.08
N LEU A 932 9.22 17.33 -4.16
CA LEU A 932 9.46 17.51 -2.73
C LEU A 932 10.64 16.68 -2.22
N ARG A 933 10.74 15.41 -2.63
CA ARG A 933 11.87 14.53 -2.27
C ARG A 933 13.21 15.11 -2.75
N THR A 934 13.25 15.51 -4.01
CA THR A 934 14.42 16.15 -4.64
C THR A 934 14.82 17.41 -3.87
N ALA A 935 13.86 18.26 -3.50
CA ALA A 935 14.12 19.47 -2.72
C ALA A 935 14.63 19.17 -1.30
N ILE A 936 14.15 18.11 -0.65
CA ILE A 936 14.65 17.64 0.65
C ILE A 936 16.12 17.22 0.52
N ASP A 937 16.48 16.44 -0.49
CA ASP A 937 17.84 15.97 -0.69
C ASP A 937 18.81 17.14 -0.97
N ILE A 938 18.37 18.12 -1.78
CA ILE A 938 19.13 19.36 -2.00
C ILE A 938 19.32 20.13 -0.69
N LEU A 939 18.25 20.43 0.06
CA LEU A 939 18.34 21.18 1.32
C LEU A 939 19.12 20.44 2.40
N SER A 940 19.12 19.11 2.38
CA SER A 940 19.94 18.27 3.25
C SER A 940 21.43 18.54 3.00
N ASN A 941 21.85 18.57 1.73
CA ASN A 941 23.22 18.93 1.34
C ASN A 941 23.58 20.38 1.70
N GLU A 942 22.60 21.27 1.81
CA GLU A 942 22.80 22.65 2.26
C GLU A 942 22.80 22.83 3.79
N GLY A 943 22.36 21.82 4.55
CA GLY A 943 22.23 21.89 6.00
C GLY A 943 21.05 22.73 6.50
N ASN A 944 20.03 22.99 5.66
CA ASN A 944 18.87 23.82 6.06
C ASN A 944 17.77 22.98 6.73
N SER A 945 18.00 22.63 8.00
CA SER A 945 17.14 21.71 8.76
C SER A 945 15.69 22.20 8.95
N GLN A 946 15.47 23.51 9.07
CA GLN A 946 14.12 24.07 9.29
C GLN A 946 13.23 23.93 8.06
N ARG A 947 13.72 24.33 6.87
CA ARG A 947 12.94 24.17 5.63
C ARG A 947 12.77 22.69 5.29
N MET A 948 13.79 21.88 5.53
CA MET A 948 13.72 20.43 5.35
C MET A 948 12.61 19.80 6.19
N ALA A 949 12.45 20.19 7.46
CA ALA A 949 11.37 19.68 8.32
C ALA A 949 9.97 19.97 7.75
N THR A 950 9.74 21.19 7.27
CA THR A 950 8.48 21.58 6.62
C THR A 950 8.23 20.81 5.33
N LEU A 951 9.26 20.62 4.50
CA LEU A 951 9.13 19.83 3.26
C LEU A 951 8.90 18.35 3.54
N ASN A 952 9.51 17.77 4.58
CA ASN A 952 9.27 16.40 5.01
C ASN A 952 7.80 16.16 5.40
N GLN A 953 7.18 17.09 6.13
CA GLN A 953 5.76 17.01 6.46
C GLN A 953 4.89 17.06 5.19
N ASN A 954 5.19 17.99 4.27
CA ASN A 954 4.47 18.10 3.00
C ASN A 954 4.65 16.86 2.12
N TYR A 955 5.84 16.29 2.09
CA TYR A 955 6.17 15.05 1.40
C TYR A 955 5.32 13.89 1.93
N ALA A 956 5.27 13.69 3.25
CA ALA A 956 4.46 12.64 3.87
C ALA A 956 2.96 12.78 3.56
N ILE A 957 2.42 14.00 3.59
CA ILE A 957 1.02 14.29 3.24
C ILE A 957 0.75 13.94 1.77
N LYS A 958 1.62 14.38 0.85
CA LYS A 958 1.45 14.15 -0.59
C LYS A 958 1.64 12.68 -0.96
N LEU A 959 2.60 11.99 -0.34
CA LEU A 959 2.81 10.56 -0.52
C LEU A 959 1.59 9.77 -0.06
N SER A 960 1.03 10.09 1.11
CA SER A 960 -0.20 9.46 1.61
C SER A 960 -1.41 9.70 0.70
N ALA A 961 -1.56 10.93 0.17
CA ALA A 961 -2.63 11.26 -0.77
C ALA A 961 -2.49 10.49 -2.09
N MET A 962 -1.25 10.36 -2.59
CA MET A 962 -0.94 9.60 -3.79
C MET A 962 -1.21 8.09 -3.60
N ARG A 963 -0.78 7.49 -2.47
CA ARG A 963 -1.09 6.08 -2.15
C ARG A 963 -2.60 5.82 -2.11
N ARG A 964 -3.37 6.71 -1.48
CA ARG A 964 -4.84 6.65 -1.52
C ARG A 964 -5.39 6.75 -2.94
N GLN A 965 -4.81 7.58 -3.81
CA GLN A 965 -5.23 7.66 -5.20
C GLN A 965 -4.93 6.36 -5.97
N LEU A 966 -3.79 5.71 -5.72
CA LEU A 966 -3.44 4.43 -6.32
C LEU A 966 -4.39 3.31 -5.85
N SER A 967 -4.67 3.23 -4.55
CA SER A 967 -5.64 2.25 -4.01
C SER A 967 -7.04 2.40 -4.61
N LYS A 968 -7.41 3.60 -5.07
CA LYS A 968 -8.70 3.85 -5.73
C LYS A 968 -8.77 3.34 -7.15
N MET A 969 -7.65 3.17 -7.84
CA MET A 969 -7.66 2.77 -9.25
C MET A 969 -8.17 1.34 -9.46
N GLU A 970 -7.99 0.48 -8.47
CA GLU A 970 -8.49 -0.91 -8.47
C GLU A 970 -9.77 -1.08 -7.64
N GLY A 971 -10.15 -0.04 -6.88
CA GLY A 971 -11.37 -0.02 -6.11
C GLY A 971 -12.61 -0.10 -7.00
N ARG A 972 -13.29 -1.25 -7.00
CA ARG A 972 -14.58 -1.43 -7.70
C ARG A 972 -15.70 -0.55 -7.14
N PHE A 973 -15.53 -0.01 -5.92
CA PHE A 973 -16.51 0.80 -5.22
C PHE A 973 -15.93 2.20 -4.87
N PRO A 974 -16.67 3.30 -5.14
CA PRO A 974 -16.41 4.61 -4.56
C PRO A 974 -16.43 4.59 -3.02
N HIS A 975 -15.52 5.33 -2.37
CA HIS A 975 -15.43 5.43 -0.91
C HIS A 975 -16.58 6.21 -0.24
N HIS A 976 -17.41 6.89 -1.04
CA HIS A 976 -18.63 7.55 -0.58
C HIS A 976 -19.80 6.99 -1.37
N PHE A 977 -20.32 5.86 -0.92
CA PHE A 977 -21.66 5.43 -1.26
C PHE A 977 -22.59 5.85 -0.13
N ASP A 978 -23.76 6.39 -0.48
CA ASP A 978 -24.88 6.40 0.46
C ASP A 978 -25.19 4.96 0.86
N GLY A 979 -25.43 4.73 2.16
CA GLY A 979 -25.52 3.39 2.75
C GLY A 979 -26.64 2.49 2.22
N ASP A 980 -27.42 2.94 1.24
CA ASP A 980 -28.66 2.31 0.78
C ASP A 980 -28.69 2.13 -0.75
N THR A 981 -27.63 1.52 -1.31
CA THR A 981 -27.66 0.97 -2.67
C THR A 981 -27.69 -0.55 -2.59
N TRP A 982 -28.34 -1.18 -3.59
CA TRP A 982 -28.54 -2.63 -3.64
C TRP A 982 -27.23 -3.44 -3.56
N ASP A 983 -26.09 -2.82 -3.92
CA ASP A 983 -24.76 -3.42 -3.83
C ASP A 983 -24.11 -3.32 -2.43
N ASN A 984 -24.68 -2.55 -1.48
CA ASN A 984 -24.12 -2.32 -0.14
C ASN A 984 -24.75 -3.18 0.97
N THR A 985 -25.87 -3.86 0.72
CA THR A 985 -26.57 -4.68 1.73
C THR A 985 -25.75 -5.89 2.22
N ASN A 986 -24.72 -6.31 1.49
CA ASN A 986 -23.85 -7.43 1.85
C ASN A 986 -22.48 -7.04 2.43
N ARG A 987 -22.21 -5.75 2.70
CA ARG A 987 -20.91 -5.29 3.24
C ARG A 987 -20.95 -4.80 4.69
N GLY A 988 -22.11 -4.81 5.33
CA GLY A 988 -22.28 -4.49 6.75
C GLY A 988 -21.88 -5.61 7.72
N GLY A 989 -20.94 -6.47 7.35
CA GLY A 989 -20.54 -7.63 8.13
C GLY A 989 -19.12 -8.09 7.82
N PHE A 990 -18.14 -7.21 8.00
CA PHE A 990 -16.76 -7.54 8.33
C PHE A 990 -16.18 -6.45 9.23
#